data_AF-A0A7T1HPH3-F1
#
_entry.id   AF-A0A7T1HPH3-F1
#
_cell.length_a   1.000
_cell.length_b   1.000
_cell.length_c   1.000
_cell.angle_alpha   90.00
_cell.angle_beta   90.00
_cell.angle_gamma   90.00
#
_symmetry.space_group_name_H-M   'P 1'
#
loop_
_entity.id
_entity.type
_entity.pdbx_description
1 polymer ?
#
loop_
_entity_poly.entity_id
_entity_poly.type
_entity_poly.pdbx_seq_one_letter_code
_entity_poly.pdbx_strand_id
1 'polypeptide(L)'
;MLSIGLASWAGDAPPQGGSSPPDGVSSYDLAQQAAFNRPAFYPVDQRLDPELFRSNGDWIGRLILPEARPGTAGVETASGGADDDWVWIQLEQTPASFRRLQGQTLRLTWRDTPRLRALVEAVRTDIHLGAAADRAEVAGNVVPRRLDGRRRVGPLQSLAGSRPNDDLQVRLEQVEVVAGTPPTLTIGRPPLQITGRWVALVRIVKQSGPNGESLLVRHFNRRSGRFDGPEQTVRLPQQPRDRNGRWLSTPRGLAGSPAGSDGWYLYGAQDANGLFTVQALEPRQLIRPGADQQVPGLNAGLRYLREGNWLHTPERRGSLGRILLQGSSDAMGVAATTGGATATGTAETIGPAWTLGRRALVLHLFGGIGGPGGEARGSTTITGHFALGEASVVEDPFTGQPRLAIRYHQIYANNPNGIVAGTQDWSAYMGNLQRGWLGSRPVSDVLIPEDTFSELRIGGTRLSLLDELGLQAEVLMARYRSGDGTGLSSVTPATSCVQDSSQALYAALRRLRTQVQADPALLAWLKAHPDDPSSRVFRQQQELADDLDRLLTPLGMARSDWQGNAERVEVAISRAGLTGAEATSFRRGQSVTDILLSWRSLLPRGAHDAMASVFLRHGSPLLLLRTNQVAGGDPSLEPLAPTLLLGRIPPLATLLSRIASALLTPLTPTGVTLTAVLLVGYCAVALACGRRNGFLPRHWRWPKPLPGLVSSLALLPMPAIGEELLFRVALLPQPDSGASLATGLAWGALSTGLFVLYHPLAAALWYPAARRVFSDGRFLSQCLGLAVVCLVAYAATGSLWPPVLIHWLAVSLWLGPLEGRLRFDTRPVEAAEAAPAPVRSR
;
A
#
# COMPACT_ATOMS: atom_id res chain seq x y z
N MET A 1 18.95 23.12 -0.05
CA MET A 1 17.64 23.41 -0.68
C MET A 1 16.62 22.29 -0.47
N LEU A 2 16.62 21.60 0.68
CA LEU A 2 15.65 20.55 1.02
C LEU A 2 15.27 20.73 2.50
N SER A 3 14.54 21.82 2.76
CA SER A 3 13.89 22.10 4.04
C SER A 3 12.45 22.50 3.72
N ILE A 4 11.74 21.62 3.01
CA ILE A 4 10.29 21.75 2.88
C ILE A 4 9.75 21.19 4.20
N GLY A 5 9.25 22.09 5.05
CA GLY A 5 8.59 21.73 6.30
C GLY A 5 7.43 20.79 6.02
N LEU A 6 7.66 19.50 6.21
CA LEU A 6 6.62 18.48 6.28
C LEU A 6 5.97 18.63 7.65
N ALA A 7 5.09 19.63 7.77
CA ALA A 7 4.17 19.75 8.90
C ALA A 7 3.40 18.42 9.07
N SER A 8 3.03 18.10 10.31
CA SER A 8 2.25 16.91 10.68
C SER A 8 1.15 16.62 9.67
N TRP A 9 1.20 15.44 9.05
CA TRP A 9 0.25 14.96 8.03
C TRP A 9 -1.10 14.53 8.64
N ALA A 10 -1.42 15.06 9.82
CA ALA A 10 -2.68 14.88 10.51
C ALA A 10 -3.27 16.27 10.73
N GLY A 11 -4.36 16.57 10.03
CA GLY A 11 -5.05 17.86 10.12
C GLY A 11 -6.34 17.83 9.32
N ASP A 12 -7.39 17.24 9.91
CA ASP A 12 -8.78 17.59 9.60
C ASP A 12 -8.94 19.08 9.91
N ALA A 13 -8.91 19.94 8.89
CA ALA A 13 -9.41 21.30 9.03
C ALA A 13 -10.93 21.30 8.77
N PRO A 14 -11.70 22.11 9.52
CA PRO A 14 -13.16 22.10 9.45
C PRO A 14 -13.68 22.56 8.07
N PRO A 15 -14.85 22.09 7.64
CA PRO A 15 -15.44 22.52 6.37
C PRO A 15 -15.91 23.98 6.43
N GLN A 16 -15.99 24.61 5.26
CA GLN A 16 -16.61 25.92 5.12
C GLN A 16 -18.14 25.75 5.16
N GLY A 17 -18.78 26.09 6.29
CA GLY A 17 -20.21 26.42 6.33
C GLY A 17 -21.13 25.56 7.21
N GLY A 18 -20.61 24.74 8.12
CA GLY A 18 -21.40 24.07 9.16
C GLY A 18 -21.06 24.58 10.56
N SER A 19 -22.04 24.60 11.48
CA SER A 19 -21.75 24.76 12.90
C SER A 19 -20.96 23.53 13.37
N SER A 20 -19.63 23.65 13.43
CA SER A 20 -18.79 22.59 13.99
C SER A 20 -19.22 22.31 15.44
N PRO A 21 -19.29 21.05 15.86
CA PRO A 21 -19.45 20.72 17.27
C PRO A 21 -18.30 21.33 18.10
N PRO A 22 -18.46 21.45 19.44
CA PRO A 22 -17.41 21.98 20.30
C PRO A 22 -16.07 21.29 20.05
N ASP A 23 -14.97 22.05 20.16
CA ASP A 23 -13.62 21.50 20.07
C ASP A 23 -13.46 20.32 21.03
N GLY A 24 -12.85 19.22 20.55
CA GLY A 24 -12.60 18.00 21.34
C GLY A 24 -13.61 16.86 21.17
N VAL A 25 -14.77 17.06 20.54
CA VAL A 25 -15.71 15.94 20.30
C VAL A 25 -15.27 15.08 19.12
N SER A 26 -15.17 13.76 19.33
CA SER A 26 -14.84 12.80 18.27
C SER A 26 -16.05 12.43 17.41
N SER A 27 -15.84 12.03 16.15
CA SER A 27 -16.92 11.47 15.31
C SER A 27 -17.50 10.20 15.92
N TYR A 28 -16.69 9.44 16.64
CA TYR A 28 -17.13 8.27 17.40
C TYR A 28 -18.18 8.64 18.45
N ASP A 29 -17.93 9.67 19.26
CA ASP A 29 -18.86 10.11 20.31
C ASP A 29 -20.18 10.60 19.72
N LEU A 30 -20.12 11.40 18.64
CA LEU A 30 -21.31 11.86 17.92
C LEU A 30 -22.13 10.69 17.39
N ALA A 31 -21.47 9.69 16.79
CA ALA A 31 -22.16 8.49 16.33
C ALA A 31 -22.75 7.68 17.48
N GLN A 32 -22.06 7.59 18.62
CA GLN A 32 -22.55 6.89 19.80
C GLN A 32 -23.76 7.57 20.46
N GLN A 33 -24.13 8.81 20.09
CA GLN A 33 -25.38 9.43 20.57
C GLN A 33 -26.63 8.72 20.05
N ALA A 34 -26.55 8.09 18.87
CA ALA A 34 -27.64 7.32 18.32
C ALA A 34 -27.72 5.93 18.95
N ALA A 35 -28.88 5.57 19.51
CA ALA A 35 -29.06 4.30 20.20
C ALA A 35 -28.72 3.08 19.32
N PHE A 36 -29.07 3.11 18.03
CA PHE A 36 -28.80 2.01 17.08
C PHE A 36 -27.30 1.75 16.80
N ASN A 37 -26.40 2.64 17.24
CA ASN A 37 -24.95 2.41 17.17
C ASN A 37 -24.38 1.79 18.46
N ARG A 38 -25.22 1.57 19.48
CA ARG A 38 -24.84 0.95 20.75
C ARG A 38 -25.25 -0.53 20.76
N PRO A 39 -24.39 -1.45 21.26
CA PRO A 39 -24.73 -2.86 21.34
C PRO A 39 -26.05 -3.16 22.09
N ALA A 40 -26.34 -2.40 23.15
CA ALA A 40 -27.54 -2.56 23.98
C ALA A 40 -28.86 -2.34 23.25
N PHE A 41 -28.85 -1.75 22.05
CA PHE A 41 -30.04 -1.58 21.22
C PHE A 41 -30.55 -2.91 20.61
N TYR A 42 -29.68 -3.92 20.53
CA TYR A 42 -29.97 -5.18 19.87
C TYR A 42 -30.02 -6.33 20.89
N PRO A 43 -31.19 -6.99 21.08
CA PRO A 43 -31.29 -8.15 21.97
C PRO A 43 -30.32 -9.28 21.59
N VAL A 44 -29.69 -9.95 22.56
CA VAL A 44 -28.73 -11.02 22.28
C VAL A 44 -29.41 -12.29 21.76
N ASP A 45 -30.50 -12.71 22.39
CA ASP A 45 -31.28 -13.86 21.95
C ASP A 45 -32.21 -13.45 20.79
N GLN A 46 -31.82 -13.85 19.58
CA GLN A 46 -32.59 -13.62 18.36
C GLN A 46 -32.63 -14.89 17.54
N ARG A 47 -33.80 -15.17 16.95
CA ARG A 47 -33.99 -16.26 15.99
C ARG A 47 -34.63 -15.69 14.74
N LEU A 48 -33.83 -15.56 13.71
CA LEU A 48 -34.29 -15.17 12.38
C LEU A 48 -34.56 -16.40 11.54
N ASP A 49 -35.43 -16.25 10.54
CA ASP A 49 -35.67 -17.30 9.55
C ASP A 49 -34.37 -17.64 8.81
N PRO A 50 -33.82 -18.86 8.95
CA PRO A 50 -32.56 -19.24 8.33
C PRO A 50 -32.63 -19.31 6.80
N GLU A 51 -33.82 -19.29 6.19
CA GLU A 51 -33.97 -19.18 4.74
C GLU A 51 -33.73 -17.74 4.25
N LEU A 52 -33.99 -16.73 5.10
CA LEU A 52 -33.88 -15.31 4.77
C LEU A 52 -32.59 -14.69 5.31
N PHE A 53 -32.11 -15.17 6.47
CA PHE A 53 -30.96 -14.64 7.17
C PHE A 53 -29.91 -15.72 7.42
N ARG A 54 -28.64 -15.36 7.23
CA ARG A 54 -27.48 -16.20 7.55
C ARG A 54 -26.64 -15.55 8.63
N SER A 55 -25.98 -16.37 9.44
CA SER A 55 -25.01 -15.86 10.40
C SER A 55 -23.83 -15.19 9.70
N ASN A 56 -23.31 -14.09 10.25
CA ASN A 56 -22.04 -13.51 9.82
C ASN A 56 -20.81 -14.26 10.39
N GLY A 57 -21.00 -15.36 11.11
CA GLY A 57 -19.93 -16.20 11.65
C GLY A 57 -20.41 -17.18 12.71
N ASP A 58 -19.70 -18.28 12.90
CA ASP A 58 -20.12 -19.29 13.88
C ASP A 58 -19.97 -18.80 15.33
N TRP A 59 -18.84 -18.15 15.62
CA TRP A 59 -18.55 -17.56 16.92
C TRP A 59 -18.47 -16.05 16.77
N ILE A 60 -19.52 -15.35 17.21
CA ILE A 60 -19.56 -13.89 17.26
C ILE A 60 -19.71 -13.45 18.71
N GLY A 61 -18.96 -12.44 19.10
CA GLY A 61 -19.14 -11.83 20.40
C GLY A 61 -18.59 -10.43 20.50
N ARG A 62 -18.96 -9.78 21.59
CA ARG A 62 -18.50 -8.44 21.95
C ARG A 62 -17.37 -8.54 22.96
N LEU A 63 -16.22 -7.97 22.63
CA LEU A 63 -15.09 -7.93 23.54
C LEU A 63 -15.36 -6.93 24.67
N ILE A 64 -15.03 -7.34 25.89
CA ILE A 64 -15.17 -6.55 27.11
C ILE A 64 -13.81 -6.53 27.80
N LEU A 65 -13.25 -5.33 27.98
CA LEU A 65 -12.00 -5.17 28.72
C LEU A 65 -12.23 -5.51 30.21
N PRO A 66 -11.44 -6.39 30.83
CA PRO A 66 -11.57 -6.68 32.25
C PRO A 66 -11.36 -5.42 33.10
N GLU A 67 -12.18 -5.20 34.14
CA GLU A 67 -12.02 -4.06 35.04
C GLU A 67 -10.64 -4.07 35.73
N ALA A 68 -9.98 -2.93 35.74
CA ALA A 68 -8.81 -2.72 36.58
C ALA A 68 -9.33 -2.41 37.99
N ARG A 69 -9.08 -3.27 38.99
CA ARG A 69 -9.43 -2.95 40.37
C ARG A 69 -8.57 -1.77 40.86
N PRO A 70 -9.17 -0.70 41.40
CA PRO A 70 -8.41 0.38 42.03
C PRO A 70 -7.60 -0.17 43.21
N GLY A 71 -6.28 0.06 43.22
CA GLY A 71 -5.42 -0.27 44.37
C GLY A 71 -4.66 -1.61 44.29
N THR A 72 -4.87 -2.44 43.27
CA THR A 72 -4.09 -3.69 43.07
C THR A 72 -3.08 -3.55 41.92
N ALA A 73 -2.22 -2.54 41.99
CA ALA A 73 -1.03 -2.50 41.15
C ALA A 73 -0.10 -3.68 41.54
N GLY A 74 -0.25 -4.81 40.86
CA GLY A 74 0.63 -5.98 40.99
C GLY A 74 0.03 -7.26 41.58
N VAL A 75 -1.28 -7.37 41.83
CA VAL A 75 -1.88 -8.65 42.27
C VAL A 75 -3.22 -8.88 41.56
N GLU A 76 -3.18 -9.62 40.46
CA GLU A 76 -4.34 -10.37 39.94
C GLU A 76 -4.55 -11.62 40.80
N THR A 77 -5.81 -11.98 41.10
CA THR A 77 -6.32 -13.37 41.21
C THR A 77 -7.84 -13.28 41.44
N ALA A 78 -8.68 -14.20 40.95
CA ALA A 78 -8.53 -15.65 40.93
C ALA A 78 -8.69 -16.25 39.52
N SER A 79 -7.77 -17.18 39.21
CA SER A 79 -7.67 -18.07 38.03
C SER A 79 -6.96 -17.58 36.75
N GLY A 80 -6.24 -16.47 36.80
CA GLY A 80 -5.19 -16.11 35.83
C GLY A 80 -4.20 -15.20 36.53
N GLY A 81 -2.89 -15.43 36.38
CA GLY A 81 -1.88 -14.53 36.93
C GLY A 81 -1.79 -13.26 36.09
N ALA A 82 -1.28 -12.17 36.70
CA ALA A 82 -1.05 -10.83 36.12
C ALA A 82 -0.21 -10.77 34.83
N ASP A 83 0.15 -11.95 34.31
CA ASP A 83 1.08 -12.19 33.22
C ASP A 83 0.40 -12.82 31.99
N ASP A 84 -0.94 -12.97 31.95
CA ASP A 84 -1.69 -13.52 30.81
C ASP A 84 -2.53 -12.48 30.05
N ASP A 85 -2.55 -12.56 28.71
CA ASP A 85 -3.30 -11.64 27.84
C ASP A 85 -4.67 -12.27 27.58
N TRP A 86 -5.70 -11.74 28.23
CA TRP A 86 -7.06 -12.25 28.16
C TRP A 86 -8.09 -11.12 28.26
N VAL A 87 -9.29 -11.38 27.75
CA VAL A 87 -10.45 -10.47 27.82
C VAL A 87 -11.74 -11.23 28.13
N TRP A 88 -12.78 -10.51 28.53
CA TRP A 88 -14.13 -11.06 28.53
C TRP A 88 -14.71 -11.00 27.12
N ILE A 89 -15.51 -11.99 26.74
CA ILE A 89 -16.33 -11.94 25.54
C ILE A 89 -17.77 -12.30 25.89
N GLN A 90 -18.70 -11.40 25.55
CA GLN A 90 -20.13 -11.72 25.56
C GLN A 90 -20.46 -12.43 24.25
N LEU A 91 -20.82 -13.71 24.32
CA LEU A 91 -21.14 -14.52 23.15
C LEU A 91 -22.51 -14.12 22.60
N GLU A 92 -22.52 -13.55 21.40
CA GLU A 92 -23.75 -13.13 20.73
C GLU A 92 -24.24 -14.19 19.74
N GLN A 93 -23.34 -15.01 19.22
CA GLN A 93 -23.63 -16.11 18.33
C GLN A 93 -22.66 -17.26 18.56
N THR A 94 -23.18 -18.49 18.51
CA THR A 94 -22.40 -19.72 18.73
C THR A 94 -22.82 -20.80 17.72
N PRO A 95 -21.95 -21.77 17.42
CA PRO A 95 -22.34 -22.96 16.67
C PRO A 95 -23.46 -23.73 17.39
N ALA A 96 -24.24 -24.50 16.63
CA ALA A 96 -25.37 -25.26 17.18
C ALA A 96 -24.99 -26.17 18.37
N SER A 97 -23.79 -26.77 18.34
CA SER A 97 -23.25 -27.61 19.42
C SER A 97 -22.96 -26.87 20.73
N PHE A 98 -22.80 -25.54 20.68
CA PHE A 98 -22.47 -24.70 21.84
C PHE A 98 -23.56 -23.68 22.18
N ARG A 99 -24.78 -23.86 21.65
CA ARG A 99 -25.91 -22.94 21.83
C ARG A 99 -26.16 -22.53 23.29
N ARG A 100 -25.91 -23.42 24.25
CA ARG A 100 -26.04 -23.14 25.69
C ARG A 100 -25.17 -21.97 26.19
N LEU A 101 -24.08 -21.66 25.48
CA LEU A 101 -23.13 -20.60 25.82
C LEU A 101 -23.54 -19.24 25.23
N GLN A 102 -24.50 -19.19 24.31
CA GLN A 102 -24.98 -17.93 23.75
C GLN A 102 -25.60 -17.06 24.85
N GLY A 103 -25.28 -15.76 24.84
CA GLY A 103 -25.65 -14.80 25.87
C GLY A 103 -24.71 -14.77 27.07
N GLN A 104 -23.86 -15.78 27.26
CA GLN A 104 -22.93 -15.83 28.38
C GLN A 104 -21.69 -14.96 28.12
N THR A 105 -21.12 -14.43 29.20
CA THR A 105 -19.82 -13.76 29.18
C THR A 105 -18.76 -14.75 29.65
N LEU A 106 -17.84 -15.12 28.76
CA LEU A 106 -16.78 -16.10 29.03
C LEU A 106 -15.40 -15.45 28.90
N ARG A 107 -14.40 -16.07 29.51
CA ARG A 107 -13.00 -15.67 29.35
C ARG A 107 -12.51 -16.10 27.96
N LEU A 108 -11.85 -15.19 27.25
CA LEU A 108 -11.17 -15.43 25.98
C LEU A 108 -9.67 -15.22 26.16
N THR A 109 -8.88 -16.19 25.72
CA THR A 109 -7.40 -16.12 25.73
C THR A 109 -6.82 -16.73 24.45
N TRP A 110 -5.50 -16.64 24.28
CA TRP A 110 -4.78 -17.28 23.19
C TRP A 110 -4.64 -18.79 23.40
N ARG A 111 -4.64 -19.56 22.31
CA ARG A 111 -4.23 -20.96 22.35
C ARG A 111 -2.78 -21.06 22.78
N ASP A 112 -2.50 -22.00 23.68
CA ASP A 112 -1.16 -22.19 24.20
C ASP A 112 -0.25 -22.92 23.20
N THR A 113 0.39 -22.14 22.33
CA THR A 113 1.43 -22.63 21.41
C THR A 113 2.69 -21.78 21.55
N PRO A 114 3.91 -22.35 21.41
CA PRO A 114 5.14 -21.58 21.55
C PRO A 114 5.20 -20.33 20.67
N ARG A 115 4.70 -20.44 19.43
CA ARG A 115 4.68 -19.34 18.46
C ARG A 115 3.75 -18.20 18.87
N LEU A 116 2.51 -18.50 19.29
CA LEU A 116 1.58 -17.47 19.73
C LEU A 116 2.03 -16.83 21.04
N ARG A 117 2.53 -17.63 21.99
CA ARG A 117 3.08 -17.13 23.26
C ARG A 117 4.21 -16.13 23.03
N ALA A 118 5.13 -16.46 22.12
CA ALA A 118 6.21 -15.56 21.73
C ALA A 118 5.72 -14.27 21.08
N LEU A 119 4.73 -14.34 20.17
CA LEU A 119 4.19 -13.17 19.51
C LEU A 119 3.50 -12.23 20.50
N VAL A 120 2.65 -12.80 21.36
CA VAL A 120 1.96 -12.07 22.43
C VAL A 120 2.97 -11.39 23.35
N GLU A 121 3.98 -12.13 23.82
CA GLU A 121 5.01 -11.57 24.70
C GLU A 121 5.84 -10.47 24.01
N ALA A 122 6.13 -10.61 22.72
CA ALA A 122 6.91 -9.63 21.98
C ALA A 122 6.30 -8.22 22.01
N VAL A 123 4.96 -8.13 22.04
CA VAL A 123 4.20 -6.87 21.94
C VAL A 123 3.49 -6.43 23.21
N ARG A 124 3.60 -7.20 24.29
CA ARG A 124 3.12 -6.77 25.61
C ARG A 124 3.86 -5.53 26.07
N THR A 125 3.12 -4.55 26.55
CA THR A 125 3.70 -3.29 26.99
C THR A 125 2.87 -2.65 28.10
N ASP A 126 3.53 -1.90 28.97
CA ASP A 126 2.87 -1.07 29.96
C ASP A 126 2.31 0.18 29.25
N ILE A 127 1.08 0.57 29.57
CA ILE A 127 0.41 1.71 28.92
C ILE A 127 0.25 2.85 29.92
N HIS A 128 0.84 4.00 29.58
CA HIS A 128 0.74 5.25 30.33
C HIS A 128 0.52 6.38 29.32
N LEU A 129 -0.66 6.99 29.37
CA LEU A 129 -1.00 8.10 28.49
C LEU A 129 -0.31 9.36 29.00
N GLY A 130 0.34 10.09 28.08
CA GLY A 130 0.99 11.36 28.37
C GLY A 130 0.38 12.53 27.61
N ALA A 131 0.99 13.70 27.74
CA ALA A 131 0.50 14.95 27.16
C ALA A 131 0.25 14.91 25.65
N ALA A 132 0.93 14.03 24.90
CA ALA A 132 0.66 13.84 23.47
C ALA A 132 -0.70 13.16 23.22
N ALA A 133 -1.04 12.14 24.00
CA ALA A 133 -2.34 11.47 23.94
C ALA A 133 -3.46 12.44 24.36
N ASP A 134 -3.23 13.23 25.41
CA ASP A 134 -4.20 14.24 25.84
C ASP A 134 -4.44 15.31 24.76
N ARG A 135 -3.39 15.80 24.11
CA ARG A 135 -3.53 16.72 22.97
C ARG A 135 -4.28 16.09 21.80
N ALA A 136 -4.05 14.79 21.53
CA ALA A 136 -4.76 14.08 20.47
C ALA A 136 -6.26 13.93 20.80
N GLU A 137 -6.60 13.65 22.05
CA GLU A 137 -7.99 13.57 22.54
C GLU A 137 -8.68 14.94 22.48
N VAL A 138 -8.01 16.01 22.92
CA VAL A 138 -8.50 17.40 22.76
C VAL A 138 -8.64 17.78 21.29
N ALA A 139 -7.80 17.23 20.41
CA ALA A 139 -7.96 17.36 18.97
C ALA A 139 -9.08 16.48 18.41
N GLY A 140 -9.84 15.75 19.24
CA GLY A 140 -10.99 14.92 18.90
C GLY A 140 -10.66 13.53 18.35
N ASN A 141 -9.45 13.02 18.57
CA ASN A 141 -9.11 11.62 18.27
C ASN A 141 -9.52 10.69 19.41
N VAL A 142 -9.91 9.46 19.06
CA VAL A 142 -10.17 8.42 20.05
C VAL A 142 -8.84 7.83 20.53
N VAL A 143 -8.55 7.99 21.83
CA VAL A 143 -7.39 7.40 22.52
C VAL A 143 -7.86 6.31 23.49
N PRO A 144 -7.02 5.29 23.80
CA PRO A 144 -7.42 4.13 24.58
C PRO A 144 -7.35 4.41 26.09
N ARG A 145 -8.11 5.40 26.57
CA ARG A 145 -8.08 5.89 27.97
C ARG A 145 -8.30 4.79 29.01
N ARG A 146 -9.07 3.75 28.66
CA ARG A 146 -9.37 2.59 29.53
C ARG A 146 -8.17 1.68 29.80
N LEU A 147 -7.10 1.83 29.00
CA LEU A 147 -5.85 1.11 29.13
C LEU A 147 -4.80 1.88 29.94
N ASP A 148 -5.07 3.14 30.28
CA ASP A 148 -4.12 3.98 31.00
C ASP A 148 -3.78 3.41 32.39
N GLY A 149 -2.49 3.35 32.72
CA GLY A 149 -1.95 2.77 33.95
C GLY A 149 -1.91 1.24 34.01
N ARG A 150 -2.35 0.53 32.95
CA ARG A 150 -2.27 -0.94 32.91
C ARG A 150 -0.86 -1.42 32.56
N ARG A 151 -0.46 -2.55 33.14
CA ARG A 151 0.82 -3.20 32.87
C ARG A 151 0.67 -4.38 31.91
N ARG A 152 1.71 -4.65 31.13
CA ARG A 152 1.84 -5.80 30.22
C ARG A 152 0.61 -6.04 29.33
N VAL A 153 -0.02 -4.97 28.87
CA VAL A 153 -1.21 -5.04 28.01
C VAL A 153 -0.85 -5.75 26.71
N GLY A 154 -1.50 -6.87 26.45
CA GLY A 154 -1.28 -7.66 25.24
C GLY A 154 -2.25 -7.34 24.09
N PRO A 155 -2.16 -8.08 22.97
CA PRO A 155 -3.00 -7.89 21.81
C PRO A 155 -4.51 -7.93 22.07
N LEU A 156 -5.03 -8.83 22.91
CA LEU A 156 -6.46 -8.94 23.18
C LEU A 156 -6.95 -7.77 24.02
N GLN A 157 -6.26 -7.46 25.12
CA GLN A 157 -6.63 -6.34 25.97
C GLN A 157 -6.53 -5.00 25.23
N SER A 158 -5.47 -4.79 24.44
CA SER A 158 -5.33 -3.58 23.63
C SER A 158 -6.46 -3.45 22.61
N LEU A 159 -6.92 -4.56 22.01
CA LEU A 159 -8.07 -4.56 21.11
C LEU A 159 -9.37 -4.18 21.83
N ALA A 160 -9.69 -4.83 22.94
CA ALA A 160 -10.91 -4.56 23.71
C ALA A 160 -10.95 -3.15 24.32
N GLY A 161 -9.79 -2.63 24.74
CA GLY A 161 -9.66 -1.31 25.38
C GLY A 161 -9.40 -0.14 24.44
N SER A 162 -9.38 -0.37 23.12
CA SER A 162 -9.05 0.67 22.12
C SER A 162 -10.09 1.80 22.02
N ARG A 163 -11.33 1.56 22.44
CA ARG A 163 -12.44 2.52 22.41
C ARG A 163 -12.97 2.84 23.80
N PRO A 164 -13.62 4.02 23.98
CA PRO A 164 -14.23 4.41 25.25
C PRO A 164 -15.32 3.45 25.76
N ASN A 165 -15.98 2.69 24.88
CA ASN A 165 -17.01 1.72 25.25
C ASN A 165 -16.64 0.31 24.75
N ASP A 166 -17.16 -0.72 25.44
CA ASP A 166 -17.11 -2.11 24.97
C ASP A 166 -18.11 -2.33 23.83
N ASP A 167 -17.79 -1.84 22.65
CA ASP A 167 -18.64 -1.93 21.45
C ASP A 167 -17.96 -2.63 20.25
N LEU A 168 -16.83 -3.30 20.52
CA LEU A 168 -16.06 -3.99 19.50
C LEU A 168 -16.58 -5.43 19.34
N GLN A 169 -17.31 -5.66 18.25
CA GLN A 169 -17.81 -6.96 17.84
C GLN A 169 -16.78 -7.70 16.99
N VAL A 170 -16.56 -8.98 17.29
CA VAL A 170 -15.59 -9.84 16.59
C VAL A 170 -16.20 -11.16 16.17
N ARG A 171 -15.68 -11.69 15.07
CA ARG A 171 -15.77 -13.10 14.70
C ARG A 171 -14.49 -13.80 15.18
N LEU A 172 -14.65 -14.90 15.91
CA LEU A 172 -13.52 -15.70 16.38
C LEU A 172 -13.25 -16.88 15.44
N GLU A 173 -11.97 -17.21 15.26
CA GLU A 173 -11.52 -18.31 14.41
C GLU A 173 -10.62 -19.26 15.21
N GLN A 174 -10.61 -20.54 14.82
CA GLN A 174 -9.84 -21.60 15.50
C GLN A 174 -10.16 -21.67 17.01
N VAL A 175 -11.45 -21.54 17.34
CA VAL A 175 -11.97 -21.54 18.70
C VAL A 175 -11.91 -22.94 19.29
N GLU A 176 -11.35 -23.07 20.48
CA GLU A 176 -11.46 -24.26 21.31
C GLU A 176 -12.10 -23.89 22.65
N VAL A 177 -13.01 -24.75 23.11
CA VAL A 177 -13.68 -24.59 24.41
C VAL A 177 -12.95 -25.47 25.41
N VAL A 178 -12.20 -24.84 26.31
CA VAL A 178 -11.49 -25.54 27.38
C VAL A 178 -12.44 -25.76 28.55
N ALA A 179 -12.53 -27.01 29.00
CA ALA A 179 -13.39 -27.41 30.09
C ALA A 179 -13.02 -26.67 31.39
N GLY A 180 -14.04 -26.18 32.09
CA GLY A 180 -13.95 -25.40 33.32
C GLY A 180 -15.34 -24.93 33.74
N THR A 181 -15.46 -24.36 34.94
CA THR A 181 -16.72 -23.83 35.46
C THR A 181 -16.50 -22.39 35.96
N PRO A 182 -16.77 -21.35 35.13
CA PRO A 182 -17.24 -21.41 33.73
C PRO A 182 -16.14 -21.83 32.74
N PRO A 183 -16.51 -22.29 31.52
CA PRO A 183 -15.53 -22.68 30.50
C PRO A 183 -14.76 -21.48 29.96
N THR A 184 -13.56 -21.71 29.45
CA THR A 184 -12.71 -20.68 28.81
C THR A 184 -12.63 -20.95 27.31
N LEU A 185 -12.65 -19.88 26.51
CA LEU A 185 -12.41 -19.94 25.07
C LEU A 185 -10.95 -19.63 24.76
N THR A 186 -10.35 -20.44 23.89
CA THR A 186 -9.02 -20.16 23.33
C THR A 186 -9.10 -19.98 21.82
N ILE A 187 -8.26 -19.12 21.26
CA ILE A 187 -8.20 -18.85 19.81
C ILE A 187 -6.78 -19.00 19.26
N GLY A 188 -6.68 -19.54 18.04
CA GLY A 188 -5.42 -19.69 17.32
C GLY A 188 -5.09 -18.54 16.36
N ARG A 189 -6.03 -17.63 16.13
CA ARG A 189 -5.89 -16.46 15.24
C ARG A 189 -6.41 -15.18 15.92
N PRO A 190 -5.90 -14.00 15.54
CA PRO A 190 -6.42 -12.74 16.06
C PRO A 190 -7.92 -12.58 15.78
N PRO A 191 -8.70 -11.99 16.71
CA PRO A 191 -10.11 -11.72 16.47
C PRO A 191 -10.32 -10.86 15.22
N LEU A 192 -11.24 -11.27 14.36
CA LEU A 192 -11.61 -10.51 13.17
C LEU A 192 -12.71 -9.53 13.54
N GLN A 193 -12.46 -8.22 13.41
CA GLN A 193 -13.48 -7.21 13.65
C GLN A 193 -14.56 -7.30 12.55
N ILE A 194 -15.83 -7.35 12.96
CA ILE A 194 -16.97 -7.45 12.04
C ILE A 194 -18.05 -6.42 12.39
N THR A 195 -19.08 -6.31 11.55
CA THR A 195 -20.29 -5.55 11.88
C THR A 195 -21.52 -6.32 11.46
N GLY A 196 -22.48 -6.44 12.38
CA GLY A 196 -23.73 -7.16 12.17
C GLY A 196 -23.59 -8.66 12.44
N ARG A 197 -24.58 -9.22 13.15
CA ARG A 197 -24.64 -10.64 13.51
C ARG A 197 -25.25 -11.49 12.40
N TRP A 198 -26.21 -10.89 11.70
CA TRP A 198 -26.98 -11.55 10.66
C TRP A 198 -26.80 -10.81 9.34
N VAL A 199 -26.83 -11.59 8.26
CA VAL A 199 -26.74 -11.12 6.89
C VAL A 199 -28.04 -11.52 6.17
N ALA A 200 -28.54 -10.66 5.29
CA ALA A 200 -29.58 -11.00 4.32
C ALA A 200 -29.13 -10.58 2.92
N LEU A 201 -29.41 -11.39 1.90
CA LEU A 201 -29.23 -10.99 0.50
C LEU A 201 -30.56 -10.52 -0.08
N VAL A 202 -30.64 -9.24 -0.44
CA VAL A 202 -31.90 -8.60 -0.83
C VAL A 202 -31.77 -7.69 -2.04
N ARG A 203 -32.91 -7.39 -2.66
CA ARG A 203 -33.08 -6.25 -3.55
C ARG A 203 -33.96 -5.21 -2.87
N ILE A 204 -33.55 -3.94 -2.94
CA ILE A 204 -34.36 -2.83 -2.41
C ILE A 204 -35.46 -2.53 -3.43
N VAL A 205 -36.72 -2.64 -3.00
CA VAL A 205 -37.91 -2.41 -3.84
C VAL A 205 -38.37 -0.96 -3.72
N LYS A 206 -38.44 -0.47 -2.48
CA LYS A 206 -38.90 0.90 -2.20
C LYS A 206 -38.17 1.46 -0.99
N GLN A 207 -37.89 2.76 -1.05
CA GLN A 207 -37.38 3.53 0.08
C GLN A 207 -38.43 4.55 0.52
N SER A 208 -38.63 4.68 1.84
CA SER A 208 -39.66 5.54 2.44
C SER A 208 -39.28 5.99 3.85
N GLY A 209 -40.17 6.77 4.48
CA GLY A 209 -39.96 7.32 5.83
C GLY A 209 -39.00 8.52 5.88
N PRO A 210 -38.82 9.13 7.06
CA PRO A 210 -37.90 10.26 7.24
C PRO A 210 -36.49 9.88 6.77
N ASN A 211 -35.86 10.76 5.97
CA ASN A 211 -34.55 10.53 5.37
C ASN A 211 -34.39 9.25 4.52
N GLY A 212 -35.47 8.52 4.23
CA GLY A 212 -35.42 7.23 3.53
C GLY A 212 -34.96 6.05 4.39
N GLU A 213 -35.11 6.12 5.72
CA GLU A 213 -34.64 5.06 6.61
C GLU A 213 -35.41 3.73 6.49
N SER A 214 -36.65 3.74 5.98
CA SER A 214 -37.46 2.52 5.84
C SER A 214 -37.31 1.95 4.43
N LEU A 215 -36.77 0.74 4.34
CA LEU A 215 -36.55 0.03 3.09
C LEU A 215 -37.50 -1.17 3.01
N LEU A 216 -38.38 -1.16 2.01
CA LEU A 216 -39.06 -2.39 1.58
C LEU A 216 -38.06 -3.16 0.72
N VAL A 217 -37.70 -4.36 1.17
CA VAL A 217 -36.74 -5.23 0.50
C VAL A 217 -37.40 -6.53 0.12
N ARG A 218 -36.92 -7.14 -0.97
CA ARG A 218 -37.31 -8.47 -1.40
C ARG A 218 -36.13 -9.41 -1.24
N HIS A 219 -36.33 -10.48 -0.49
CA HIS A 219 -35.28 -11.46 -0.21
C HIS A 219 -34.94 -12.30 -1.43
N PHE A 220 -33.68 -12.72 -1.50
CA PHE A 220 -33.25 -13.72 -2.47
C PHE A 220 -33.84 -15.09 -2.13
N ASN A 221 -34.43 -15.73 -3.11
CA ASN A 221 -35.00 -17.07 -2.97
C ASN A 221 -34.02 -18.09 -3.55
N ARG A 222 -33.42 -18.89 -2.66
CA ARG A 222 -32.44 -19.91 -3.05
C ARG A 222 -32.99 -20.97 -4.00
N ARG A 223 -34.29 -21.28 -3.91
CA ARG A 223 -34.93 -22.31 -4.77
C ARG A 223 -35.10 -21.85 -6.22
N SER A 224 -35.47 -20.58 -6.41
CA SER A 224 -35.66 -20.00 -7.74
C SER A 224 -34.39 -19.36 -8.32
N GLY A 225 -33.42 -19.03 -7.47
CA GLY A 225 -32.22 -18.29 -7.84
C GLY A 225 -32.47 -16.80 -8.13
N ARG A 226 -33.60 -16.23 -7.67
CA ARG A 226 -34.03 -14.86 -7.99
C ARG A 226 -34.48 -14.09 -6.74
N PHE A 227 -34.61 -12.77 -6.87
CA PHE A 227 -35.28 -11.92 -5.87
C PHE A 227 -36.81 -12.02 -6.03
N ASP A 228 -37.36 -13.21 -5.78
CA ASP A 228 -38.81 -13.47 -5.71
C ASP A 228 -39.23 -14.09 -4.37
N GLY A 229 -38.37 -13.96 -3.35
CA GLY A 229 -38.68 -14.32 -1.96
C GLY A 229 -39.65 -13.33 -1.29
N PRO A 230 -39.94 -13.54 0.01
CA PRO A 230 -40.85 -12.67 0.75
C PRO A 230 -40.32 -11.23 0.80
N GLU A 231 -41.26 -10.28 0.83
CA GLU A 231 -40.95 -8.88 1.09
C GLU A 231 -40.94 -8.60 2.58
N GLN A 232 -40.04 -7.73 3.00
CA GLN A 232 -39.90 -7.31 4.38
C GLN A 232 -39.54 -5.83 4.45
N THR A 233 -40.04 -5.14 5.47
CA THR A 233 -39.54 -3.80 5.79
C THR A 233 -38.35 -3.92 6.74
N VAL A 234 -37.23 -3.32 6.37
CA VAL A 234 -36.02 -3.20 7.20
C VAL A 234 -35.68 -1.73 7.40
N ARG A 235 -34.89 -1.41 8.43
CA ARG A 235 -34.43 -0.05 8.71
C ARG A 235 -32.97 0.10 8.32
N LEU A 236 -32.67 1.11 7.49
CA LEU A 236 -31.32 1.60 7.31
C LEU A 236 -31.18 2.99 7.94
N PRO A 237 -30.59 3.10 9.14
CA PRO A 237 -30.60 4.34 9.89
C PRO A 237 -29.76 5.42 9.22
N GLN A 238 -30.24 6.67 9.23
CA GLN A 238 -29.45 7.83 8.87
C GLN A 238 -28.45 8.07 10.00
N GLN A 239 -27.17 7.96 9.67
CA GLN A 239 -26.11 8.17 10.65
C GLN A 239 -26.02 9.66 11.04
N PRO A 240 -25.67 9.95 12.30
CA PRO A 240 -25.32 11.31 12.71
C PRO A 240 -24.22 11.89 11.82
N ARG A 241 -24.18 13.22 11.70
CA ARG A 241 -23.04 13.87 11.04
C ARG A 241 -21.77 13.64 11.86
N ASP A 242 -20.65 13.46 11.17
CA ASP A 242 -19.33 13.38 11.78
C ASP A 242 -18.94 14.74 12.38
N ARG A 243 -17.78 14.80 13.03
CA ARG A 243 -17.29 16.04 13.65
C ARG A 243 -17.05 17.19 12.67
N ASN A 244 -16.94 16.88 11.39
CA ASN A 244 -16.78 17.84 10.30
C ASN A 244 -18.13 18.06 9.59
N GLY A 245 -19.26 17.69 10.21
CA GLY A 245 -20.57 17.93 9.65
C GLY A 245 -20.89 17.08 8.41
N ARG A 246 -20.19 15.98 8.14
CA ARG A 246 -20.39 15.11 6.96
C ARG A 246 -21.21 13.88 7.31
N TRP A 247 -21.99 13.36 6.36
CA TRP A 247 -22.55 12.01 6.51
C TRP A 247 -21.53 10.99 5.98
N LEU A 248 -20.96 10.16 6.87
CA LEU A 248 -20.11 9.03 6.45
C LEU A 248 -20.91 7.98 5.67
N SER A 249 -22.18 7.82 6.03
CA SER A 249 -23.16 7.00 5.31
C SER A 249 -24.55 7.64 5.39
N THR A 250 -25.34 7.45 4.34
CA THR A 250 -26.74 7.90 4.30
C THR A 250 -27.59 6.91 3.48
N PRO A 251 -28.83 6.64 3.90
CA PRO A 251 -29.78 5.87 3.11
C PRO A 251 -30.17 6.51 1.77
N ARG A 252 -30.08 7.84 1.64
CA ARG A 252 -30.76 8.58 0.57
C ARG A 252 -30.40 8.11 -0.85
N GLY A 253 -31.39 7.77 -1.67
CA GLY A 253 -31.12 7.36 -3.06
C GLY A 253 -30.46 5.99 -3.21
N LEU A 254 -30.32 5.21 -2.12
CA LEU A 254 -29.78 3.85 -2.17
C LEU A 254 -30.62 2.93 -3.06
N ALA A 255 -31.95 3.09 -3.08
CA ALA A 255 -32.85 2.30 -3.91
C ALA A 255 -32.59 2.47 -5.42
N GLY A 256 -32.11 3.64 -5.85
CA GLY A 256 -31.77 3.94 -7.24
C GLY A 256 -30.29 3.71 -7.58
N SER A 257 -29.48 3.26 -6.62
CA SER A 257 -28.04 3.10 -6.80
C SER A 257 -27.70 1.97 -7.78
N PRO A 258 -26.93 2.22 -8.86
CA PRO A 258 -26.52 1.19 -9.82
C PRO A 258 -25.76 0.03 -9.18
N ALA A 259 -25.02 0.32 -8.10
CA ALA A 259 -24.29 -0.69 -7.33
C ALA A 259 -25.18 -1.78 -6.72
N GLY A 260 -26.48 -1.49 -6.56
CA GLY A 260 -27.48 -2.41 -6.04
C GLY A 260 -28.18 -3.28 -7.07
N SER A 261 -27.78 -3.20 -8.34
CA SER A 261 -28.45 -3.89 -9.46
C SER A 261 -28.50 -5.41 -9.27
N ASP A 262 -27.41 -6.01 -8.81
CA ASP A 262 -27.30 -7.45 -8.46
C ASP A 262 -27.74 -7.76 -7.02
N GLY A 263 -28.26 -6.77 -6.29
CA GLY A 263 -28.66 -6.86 -4.90
C GLY A 263 -27.58 -6.44 -3.90
N TRP A 264 -27.98 -6.42 -2.63
CA TRP A 264 -27.19 -6.00 -1.48
C TRP A 264 -27.15 -7.10 -0.43
N TYR A 265 -25.96 -7.33 0.15
CA TYR A 265 -25.90 -7.96 1.46
C TYR A 265 -26.10 -6.90 2.53
N LEU A 266 -27.13 -7.11 3.37
CA LEU A 266 -27.43 -6.28 4.52
C LEU A 266 -26.95 -6.97 5.78
N TYR A 267 -25.99 -6.38 6.47
CA TYR A 267 -25.48 -6.87 7.74
C TYR A 267 -26.17 -6.11 8.88
N GLY A 268 -26.67 -6.80 9.88
CA GLY A 268 -27.40 -6.16 10.99
C GLY A 268 -27.94 -7.12 12.03
N ALA A 269 -28.95 -6.66 12.77
CA ALA A 269 -29.71 -7.44 13.73
C ALA A 269 -31.10 -6.80 13.97
N GLN A 270 -32.02 -7.53 14.60
CA GLN A 270 -33.30 -6.95 15.02
C GLN A 270 -33.12 -6.04 16.24
N ASP A 271 -33.88 -4.96 16.28
CA ASP A 271 -34.06 -4.17 17.50
C ASP A 271 -35.04 -4.86 18.48
N ALA A 272 -35.30 -4.23 19.62
CA ALA A 272 -36.24 -4.75 20.62
C ALA A 272 -37.70 -4.90 20.11
N ASN A 273 -38.07 -4.25 19.00
CA ASN A 273 -39.39 -4.36 18.37
C ASN A 273 -39.42 -5.41 17.25
N GLY A 274 -38.32 -6.14 17.01
CA GLY A 274 -38.21 -7.12 15.94
C GLY A 274 -37.93 -6.52 14.55
N LEU A 275 -37.68 -5.22 14.45
CA LEU A 275 -37.34 -4.57 13.17
C LEU A 275 -35.86 -4.79 12.85
N PHE A 276 -35.56 -5.43 11.71
CA PHE A 276 -34.18 -5.63 11.28
C PHE A 276 -33.54 -4.28 10.93
N THR A 277 -32.54 -3.88 11.71
CA THR A 277 -31.81 -2.63 11.54
C THR A 277 -30.43 -2.92 10.96
N VAL A 278 -30.17 -2.34 9.79
CA VAL A 278 -28.93 -2.50 9.03
C VAL A 278 -27.81 -1.70 9.70
N GLN A 279 -26.65 -2.33 9.82
CA GLN A 279 -25.43 -1.78 10.42
C GLN A 279 -24.27 -1.71 9.41
N ALA A 280 -24.29 -2.55 8.36
CA ALA A 280 -23.34 -2.48 7.26
C ALA A 280 -23.94 -2.94 5.91
N LEU A 281 -23.35 -2.47 4.80
CA LEU A 281 -23.75 -2.78 3.42
C LEU A 281 -22.60 -3.37 2.60
N GLU A 282 -22.91 -4.28 1.70
CA GLU A 282 -21.98 -4.79 0.70
C GLU A 282 -22.70 -4.98 -0.65
N PRO A 283 -22.25 -4.33 -1.74
CA PRO A 283 -22.82 -4.53 -3.06
C PRO A 283 -22.45 -5.92 -3.60
N ARG A 284 -23.45 -6.75 -3.92
CA ARG A 284 -23.19 -8.12 -4.40
C ARG A 284 -22.37 -8.14 -5.68
N GLN A 285 -22.61 -7.20 -6.59
CA GLN A 285 -21.90 -7.12 -7.87
C GLN A 285 -20.37 -7.04 -7.68
N LEU A 286 -19.91 -6.31 -6.66
CA LEU A 286 -18.48 -6.03 -6.45
C LEU A 286 -17.71 -7.27 -5.99
N ILE A 287 -18.31 -8.08 -5.12
CA ILE A 287 -17.62 -9.21 -4.47
C ILE A 287 -17.76 -10.52 -5.24
N ARG A 288 -18.42 -10.52 -6.40
CA ARG A 288 -18.42 -11.68 -7.30
C ARG A 288 -17.06 -11.82 -7.97
N PRO A 289 -16.46 -13.03 -7.99
CA PRO A 289 -15.30 -13.31 -8.81
C PRO A 289 -15.58 -13.03 -10.29
N GLY A 290 -14.63 -12.41 -10.98
CA GLY A 290 -14.77 -11.98 -12.36
C GLY A 290 -14.52 -10.49 -12.55
N ALA A 291 -14.53 -10.04 -13.80
CA ALA A 291 -14.24 -8.66 -14.17
C ALA A 291 -15.26 -8.11 -15.17
N ASP A 292 -15.58 -6.84 -14.99
CA ASP A 292 -16.43 -6.06 -15.90
C ASP A 292 -15.60 -5.52 -17.09
N GLN A 293 -14.30 -5.31 -16.87
CA GLN A 293 -13.35 -4.85 -17.89
C GLN A 293 -12.05 -5.65 -17.82
N GLN A 294 -11.45 -5.95 -18.98
CA GLN A 294 -10.13 -6.56 -19.06
C GLN A 294 -9.13 -5.60 -19.73
N VAL A 295 -7.91 -5.57 -19.20
CA VAL A 295 -6.77 -4.82 -19.75
C VAL A 295 -5.68 -5.84 -20.10
N PRO A 296 -5.61 -6.27 -21.38
CA PRO A 296 -4.70 -7.32 -21.80
C PRO A 296 -3.26 -6.80 -21.91
N GLY A 297 -2.32 -7.61 -21.42
CA GLY A 297 -0.89 -7.41 -21.60
C GLY A 297 -0.21 -6.51 -20.55
N LEU A 298 1.02 -6.89 -20.21
CA LEU A 298 1.83 -6.28 -19.16
C LEU A 298 1.92 -4.74 -19.27
N ASN A 299 2.27 -4.22 -20.44
CA ASN A 299 2.47 -2.78 -20.63
C ASN A 299 1.17 -1.97 -20.46
N ALA A 300 0.03 -2.51 -20.91
CA ALA A 300 -1.27 -1.86 -20.72
C ALA A 300 -1.70 -1.91 -19.25
N GLY A 301 -1.47 -3.04 -18.57
CA GLY A 301 -1.72 -3.19 -17.14
C GLY A 301 -0.88 -2.22 -16.28
N LEU A 302 0.43 -2.10 -16.55
CA LEU A 302 1.30 -1.14 -15.86
C LEU A 302 0.84 0.31 -16.05
N ARG A 303 0.40 0.68 -17.26
CA ARG A 303 -0.17 2.01 -17.54
C ARG A 303 -1.50 2.22 -16.80
N TYR A 304 -2.35 1.20 -16.76
CA TYR A 304 -3.61 1.27 -16.04
C TYR A 304 -3.38 1.49 -14.54
N LEU A 305 -2.45 0.76 -13.91
CA LEU A 305 -2.10 0.95 -12.50
C LEU A 305 -1.70 2.39 -12.21
N ARG A 306 -0.84 2.98 -13.05
CA ARG A 306 -0.29 4.34 -12.89
C ARG A 306 -1.31 5.45 -13.16
N GLU A 307 -2.14 5.30 -14.18
CA GLU A 307 -3.01 6.37 -14.69
C GLU A 307 -4.49 5.96 -14.66
N GLY A 308 -4.84 4.86 -15.34
CA GLY A 308 -6.23 4.46 -15.58
C GLY A 308 -7.06 4.20 -14.31
N ASN A 309 -6.42 3.72 -13.25
CA ASN A 309 -7.09 3.32 -12.02
C ASN A 309 -7.87 4.48 -11.36
N TRP A 310 -7.29 5.68 -11.38
CA TRP A 310 -7.88 6.88 -10.75
C TRP A 310 -8.23 8.00 -11.74
N LEU A 311 -8.12 7.73 -13.04
CA LEU A 311 -8.54 8.67 -14.06
C LEU A 311 -10.04 8.97 -13.92
N HIS A 312 -10.42 10.24 -14.02
CA HIS A 312 -11.82 10.71 -13.90
C HIS A 312 -12.53 10.25 -12.61
N THR A 313 -11.82 10.28 -11.47
CA THR A 313 -12.40 9.82 -10.19
C THR A 313 -13.67 10.59 -9.81
N PRO A 314 -13.73 11.94 -9.87
CA PRO A 314 -14.95 12.69 -9.63
C PRO A 314 -16.17 12.27 -10.46
N GLU A 315 -15.97 12.06 -11.75
CA GLU A 315 -17.01 11.71 -12.72
C GLU A 315 -17.55 10.30 -12.50
N ARG A 316 -16.80 9.45 -11.81
CA ARG A 316 -17.17 8.07 -11.47
C ARG A 316 -17.97 7.97 -10.17
N ARG A 317 -18.39 9.07 -9.55
CA ARG A 317 -19.17 9.04 -8.28
C ARG A 317 -20.37 8.09 -8.37
N GLY A 318 -20.60 7.30 -7.32
CA GLY A 318 -21.69 6.33 -7.23
C GLY A 318 -21.45 5.04 -8.02
N SER A 319 -20.35 4.93 -8.76
CA SER A 319 -20.02 3.72 -9.53
C SER A 319 -19.17 2.73 -8.73
N LEU A 320 -19.26 1.47 -9.16
CA LEU A 320 -18.33 0.41 -8.82
C LEU A 320 -17.78 -0.23 -10.10
N GLY A 321 -16.70 -0.99 -9.99
CA GLY A 321 -16.20 -1.75 -11.13
C GLY A 321 -15.15 -2.78 -10.74
N ARG A 322 -15.06 -3.85 -11.54
CA ARG A 322 -14.08 -4.93 -11.41
C ARG A 322 -13.21 -4.97 -12.66
N ILE A 323 -11.91 -4.76 -12.53
CA ILE A 323 -10.99 -4.66 -13.67
C ILE A 323 -9.91 -5.72 -13.55
N LEU A 324 -9.77 -6.57 -14.57
CA LEU A 324 -8.72 -7.58 -14.64
C LEU A 324 -7.54 -7.05 -15.46
N LEU A 325 -6.37 -6.95 -14.84
CA LEU A 325 -5.11 -6.70 -15.54
C LEU A 325 -4.40 -8.04 -15.77
N GLN A 326 -4.02 -8.33 -17.01
CA GLN A 326 -3.30 -9.56 -17.35
C GLN A 326 -1.80 -9.28 -17.42
N GLY A 327 -1.01 -10.14 -16.78
CA GLY A 327 0.45 -10.11 -16.82
C GLY A 327 1.02 -10.58 -18.17
N SER A 328 2.34 -10.82 -18.22
CA SER A 328 2.96 -11.45 -19.38
C SER A 328 2.54 -12.92 -19.51
N SER A 329 2.05 -13.33 -20.68
CA SER A 329 1.72 -14.73 -21.01
C SER A 329 2.91 -15.68 -20.88
N ASP A 330 4.13 -15.14 -20.94
CA ASP A 330 5.35 -15.93 -21.07
C ASP A 330 5.93 -16.39 -19.72
N ALA A 331 5.50 -15.78 -18.61
CA ALA A 331 6.07 -16.03 -17.27
C ALA A 331 5.60 -17.34 -16.62
N MET A 332 4.46 -17.89 -17.06
CA MET A 332 3.82 -19.02 -16.37
C MET A 332 3.88 -20.36 -17.10
N GLY A 333 4.23 -20.43 -18.40
CA GLY A 333 4.15 -21.69 -19.16
C GLY A 333 2.76 -22.36 -19.17
N VAL A 334 1.76 -21.73 -18.53
CA VAL A 334 0.36 -22.10 -18.59
C VAL A 334 -0.10 -21.54 -19.92
N ALA A 335 -0.22 -22.43 -20.90
CA ALA A 335 -0.89 -22.13 -22.16
C ALA A 335 -2.12 -21.29 -21.85
N ALA A 336 -2.20 -20.10 -22.43
CA ALA A 336 -3.44 -19.36 -22.53
C ALA A 336 -4.42 -20.30 -23.22
N THR A 337 -5.23 -21.02 -22.45
CA THR A 337 -6.45 -21.63 -22.93
C THR A 337 -7.38 -20.48 -23.28
N THR A 338 -7.11 -19.93 -24.47
CA THR A 338 -8.02 -19.15 -25.27
C THR A 338 -9.18 -20.07 -25.64
N GLY A 339 -10.06 -20.31 -24.68
CA GLY A 339 -11.43 -20.66 -25.00
C GLY A 339 -12.02 -19.47 -25.73
N GLY A 340 -12.26 -19.62 -27.03
CA GLY A 340 -12.72 -18.57 -27.92
C GLY A 340 -13.92 -17.82 -27.35
N ALA A 341 -13.71 -16.52 -27.07
CA ALA A 341 -14.81 -15.61 -26.84
C ALA A 341 -15.41 -15.23 -28.20
N THR A 342 -16.38 -16.00 -28.67
CA THR A 342 -17.39 -15.46 -29.58
C THR A 342 -18.16 -14.39 -28.83
N ALA A 343 -18.18 -13.18 -29.40
CA ALA A 343 -18.80 -11.99 -28.87
C ALA A 343 -20.34 -12.09 -28.84
N THR A 344 -20.89 -12.98 -28.03
CA THR A 344 -22.32 -13.05 -27.66
C THR A 344 -22.48 -14.03 -26.49
N GLY A 345 -22.62 -13.52 -25.25
CA GLY A 345 -23.03 -14.32 -24.09
C GLY A 345 -22.17 -14.18 -22.84
N THR A 346 -22.74 -13.56 -21.79
CA THR A 346 -22.39 -13.61 -20.35
C THR A 346 -20.91 -13.70 -19.93
N ALA A 347 -20.41 -12.60 -19.34
CA ALA A 347 -19.12 -12.48 -18.66
C ALA A 347 -19.04 -13.35 -17.37
N GLU A 348 -18.88 -14.66 -17.55
CA GLU A 348 -18.80 -15.65 -16.45
C GLU A 348 -17.56 -16.57 -16.53
N THR A 349 -16.50 -16.18 -17.24
CA THR A 349 -15.25 -16.93 -17.19
C THR A 349 -14.47 -16.61 -15.92
N ILE A 350 -14.80 -17.35 -14.84
CA ILE A 350 -13.95 -17.52 -13.66
C ILE A 350 -12.68 -18.22 -14.14
N GLY A 351 -11.60 -17.46 -14.36
CA GLY A 351 -10.29 -18.06 -14.62
C GLY A 351 -9.88 -18.99 -13.46
N PRO A 352 -8.95 -19.94 -13.69
CA PRO A 352 -8.54 -20.93 -12.68
C PRO A 352 -8.04 -20.32 -11.36
N ALA A 353 -7.61 -19.05 -11.38
CA ALA A 353 -7.15 -18.30 -10.21
C ALA A 353 -8.24 -17.96 -9.17
N TRP A 354 -9.53 -18.06 -9.53
CA TRP A 354 -10.65 -17.59 -8.68
C TRP A 354 -11.67 -18.68 -8.35
N THR A 355 -11.21 -19.91 -8.11
CA THR A 355 -12.05 -21.04 -7.66
C THR A 355 -12.19 -21.08 -6.14
N LEU A 356 -13.22 -21.77 -5.62
CA LEU A 356 -13.44 -21.94 -4.18
C LEU A 356 -12.19 -22.41 -3.44
N GLY A 357 -11.95 -21.83 -2.26
CA GLY A 357 -10.80 -22.13 -1.39
C GLY A 357 -9.51 -21.39 -1.74
N ARG A 358 -9.39 -20.80 -2.94
CA ARG A 358 -8.22 -20.01 -3.32
C ARG A 358 -8.12 -18.72 -2.52
N ARG A 359 -6.89 -18.33 -2.20
CA ARG A 359 -6.57 -17.08 -1.49
C ARG A 359 -5.89 -16.07 -2.40
N ALA A 360 -5.94 -14.82 -1.98
CA ALA A 360 -5.29 -13.70 -2.63
C ALA A 360 -4.72 -12.72 -1.61
N LEU A 361 -3.60 -12.08 -1.95
CA LEU A 361 -3.10 -10.89 -1.27
C LEU A 361 -3.96 -9.69 -1.69
N VAL A 362 -4.31 -8.83 -0.75
CA VAL A 362 -5.03 -7.58 -1.01
C VAL A 362 -4.09 -6.40 -0.80
N LEU A 363 -3.99 -5.53 -1.81
CA LEU A 363 -3.43 -4.19 -1.67
C LEU A 363 -4.60 -3.20 -1.64
N HIS A 364 -4.87 -2.60 -0.49
CA HIS A 364 -5.93 -1.62 -0.32
C HIS A 364 -5.38 -0.21 -0.47
N LEU A 365 -6.09 0.63 -1.21
CA LEU A 365 -5.83 2.06 -1.29
C LEU A 365 -7.13 2.85 -1.39
N PHE A 366 -7.29 3.86 -0.54
CA PHE A 366 -8.36 4.86 -0.70
C PHE A 366 -7.85 6.27 -0.93
N GLY A 367 -8.72 7.12 -1.49
CA GLY A 367 -8.47 8.54 -1.73
C GLY A 367 -9.11 9.52 -0.72
N GLY A 368 -9.13 10.80 -1.08
CA GLY A 368 -9.66 11.88 -0.25
C GLY A 368 -11.17 12.10 -0.40
N ILE A 369 -11.71 12.96 0.46
CA ILE A 369 -13.09 13.46 0.39
C ILE A 369 -13.06 14.92 -0.08
N GLY A 370 -13.63 15.20 -1.24
CA GLY A 370 -13.71 16.52 -1.87
C GLY A 370 -15.11 17.13 -1.82
N GLY A 371 -15.37 18.11 -2.69
CA GLY A 371 -16.63 18.85 -2.74
C GLY A 371 -16.71 20.00 -1.72
N PRO A 372 -17.85 20.71 -1.64
CA PRO A 372 -18.08 21.77 -0.64
C PRO A 372 -18.05 21.27 0.81
N GLY A 373 -18.50 20.03 1.06
CA GLY A 373 -18.45 19.38 2.37
C GLY A 373 -17.21 18.54 2.62
N GLY A 374 -16.20 18.61 1.76
CA GLY A 374 -15.01 17.75 1.79
C GLY A 374 -13.98 18.09 2.87
N GLU A 375 -12.87 17.37 2.84
CA GLU A 375 -11.66 17.67 3.60
C GLU A 375 -11.03 19.00 3.14
N ALA A 376 -10.30 19.66 4.04
CA ALA A 376 -9.70 20.95 3.76
C ALA A 376 -8.72 20.90 2.57
N ARG A 377 -8.84 21.90 1.69
CA ARG A 377 -8.16 21.94 0.37
C ARG A 377 -6.72 22.43 0.40
N GLY A 378 -6.13 22.63 1.59
CA GLY A 378 -4.84 23.31 1.76
C GLY A 378 -3.61 22.57 1.23
N SER A 379 -3.72 21.26 0.99
CA SER A 379 -2.61 20.44 0.45
C SER A 379 -2.71 20.24 -1.06
N THR A 380 -1.56 20.30 -1.74
CA THR A 380 -1.37 19.91 -3.15
C THR A 380 -1.22 18.39 -3.32
N THR A 381 -1.23 17.62 -2.23
CA THR A 381 -1.12 16.16 -2.20
C THR A 381 -2.33 15.57 -1.48
N ILE A 382 -2.98 14.58 -2.10
CA ILE A 382 -4.03 13.79 -1.47
C ILE A 382 -3.40 12.46 -1.07
N THR A 383 -3.08 12.31 0.21
CA THR A 383 -2.27 11.18 0.69
C THR A 383 -2.97 9.83 0.51
N GLY A 384 -4.24 9.76 0.89
CA GLY A 384 -4.97 8.50 0.98
C GLY A 384 -4.53 7.65 2.17
N HIS A 385 -4.90 6.37 2.15
CA HIS A 385 -4.49 5.35 3.12
C HIS A 385 -4.18 4.04 2.41
N PHE A 386 -3.18 3.32 2.90
CA PHE A 386 -2.75 2.03 2.37
C PHE A 386 -2.80 0.98 3.47
N ALA A 387 -3.25 -0.22 3.09
CA ALA A 387 -3.16 -1.40 3.94
C ALA A 387 -2.92 -2.65 3.09
N LEU A 388 -2.31 -3.66 3.69
CA LEU A 388 -2.32 -5.02 3.17
C LEU A 388 -3.51 -5.79 3.73
N GLY A 389 -3.88 -6.87 3.08
CA GLY A 389 -4.97 -7.73 3.51
C GLY A 389 -4.92 -9.09 2.83
N GLU A 390 -5.97 -9.87 3.05
CA GLU A 390 -6.15 -11.16 2.40
C GLU A 390 -7.59 -11.28 1.89
N ALA A 391 -7.75 -11.97 0.77
CA ALA A 391 -9.05 -12.37 0.27
C ALA A 391 -9.08 -13.88 0.08
N SER A 392 -10.27 -14.45 0.16
CA SER A 392 -10.52 -15.86 -0.16
C SER A 392 -11.78 -16.01 -0.98
N VAL A 393 -11.80 -16.99 -1.87
CA VAL A 393 -13.02 -17.35 -2.61
C VAL A 393 -13.80 -18.36 -1.76
N VAL A 394 -14.96 -17.95 -1.28
CA VAL A 394 -15.84 -18.77 -0.44
C VAL A 394 -17.17 -19.01 -1.15
N GLU A 395 -17.93 -20.01 -0.70
CA GLU A 395 -19.28 -20.23 -1.20
C GLU A 395 -20.23 -19.19 -0.59
N ASP A 396 -21.05 -18.56 -1.42
CA ASP A 396 -22.11 -17.66 -0.95
C ASP A 396 -23.26 -18.46 -0.30
N PRO A 397 -23.54 -18.29 0.99
CA PRO A 397 -24.54 -19.10 1.69
C PRO A 397 -25.99 -18.87 1.21
N PHE A 398 -26.23 -17.84 0.40
CA PHE A 398 -27.55 -17.58 -0.20
C PHE A 398 -27.67 -18.21 -1.60
N THR A 399 -26.64 -18.05 -2.43
CA THR A 399 -26.72 -18.40 -3.85
C THR A 399 -26.00 -19.71 -4.21
N GLY A 400 -25.10 -20.21 -3.35
CA GLY A 400 -24.19 -21.33 -3.66
C GLY A 400 -23.09 -20.96 -4.65
N GLN A 401 -23.03 -19.71 -5.11
CA GLN A 401 -22.03 -19.25 -6.07
C GLN A 401 -20.75 -18.80 -5.36
N PRO A 402 -19.58 -18.85 -6.02
CA PRO A 402 -18.35 -18.27 -5.48
C PRO A 402 -18.49 -16.77 -5.19
N ARG A 403 -17.98 -16.33 -4.03
CA ARG A 403 -17.87 -14.93 -3.61
C ARG A 403 -16.49 -14.64 -3.01
N LEU A 404 -16.02 -13.40 -3.15
CA LEU A 404 -14.81 -12.92 -2.50
C LEU A 404 -15.13 -12.52 -1.05
N ALA A 405 -14.41 -13.08 -0.10
CA ALA A 405 -14.40 -12.66 1.29
C ALA A 405 -13.09 -11.91 1.56
N ILE A 406 -13.20 -10.59 1.78
CA ILE A 406 -12.05 -9.68 1.90
C ILE A 406 -11.83 -9.30 3.37
N ARG A 407 -10.57 -9.34 3.79
CA ARG A 407 -10.10 -8.95 5.13
C ARG A 407 -8.95 -7.97 4.98
N TYR A 408 -8.94 -6.94 5.81
CA TYR A 408 -7.92 -5.91 5.79
C TYR A 408 -7.10 -5.95 7.07
N HIS A 409 -5.77 -5.94 6.96
CA HIS A 409 -4.87 -5.78 8.10
C HIS A 409 -4.62 -4.29 8.33
N GLN A 410 -5.51 -3.66 9.08
CA GLN A 410 -5.51 -2.21 9.27
C GLN A 410 -4.50 -1.81 10.34
N ILE A 411 -3.30 -1.42 9.92
CA ILE A 411 -2.35 -0.68 10.74
C ILE A 411 -2.77 0.80 10.66
N TYR A 412 -3.72 1.18 11.53
CA TYR A 412 -4.46 2.45 11.42
C TYR A 412 -4.26 3.29 12.67
N ALA A 413 -3.76 4.52 12.51
CA ALA A 413 -3.49 5.44 13.60
C ALA A 413 -4.76 5.83 14.38
N ASN A 414 -4.58 6.34 15.61
CA ASN A 414 -5.70 6.90 16.37
C ASN A 414 -6.39 8.00 15.54
N ASN A 415 -7.72 7.95 15.49
CA ASN A 415 -8.52 8.77 14.58
C ASN A 415 -9.86 9.15 15.21
N PRO A 416 -10.56 10.16 14.66
CA PRO A 416 -11.83 10.62 15.23
C PRO A 416 -12.99 9.64 15.07
N ASN A 417 -12.92 8.72 14.11
CA ASN A 417 -14.01 7.78 13.80
C ASN A 417 -13.99 6.52 14.68
N GLY A 418 -12.96 6.35 15.51
CA GLY A 418 -12.77 5.16 16.33
C GLY A 418 -12.50 3.91 15.51
N ILE A 419 -11.86 4.02 14.34
CA ILE A 419 -11.36 2.86 13.59
C ILE A 419 -10.17 2.29 14.39
N VAL A 420 -10.22 1.00 14.72
CA VAL A 420 -9.23 0.34 15.58
C VAL A 420 -8.26 -0.47 14.74
N ALA A 421 -6.96 -0.31 14.97
CA ALA A 421 -5.96 -1.12 14.30
C ALA A 421 -6.16 -2.61 14.60
N GLY A 422 -6.21 -3.45 13.57
CA GLY A 422 -6.53 -4.87 13.68
C GLY A 422 -7.03 -5.45 12.36
N THR A 423 -7.19 -6.77 12.30
CA THR A 423 -7.78 -7.41 11.12
C THR A 423 -9.28 -7.10 11.09
N GLN A 424 -9.77 -6.55 9.99
CA GLN A 424 -11.17 -6.14 9.82
C GLN A 424 -11.78 -6.78 8.58
N ASP A 425 -13.00 -7.28 8.72
CA ASP A 425 -13.83 -7.76 7.62
C ASP A 425 -14.36 -6.58 6.78
N TRP A 426 -14.78 -6.83 5.54
CA TRP A 426 -15.47 -5.83 4.70
C TRP A 426 -16.59 -5.11 5.46
N SER A 427 -17.42 -5.86 6.19
CA SER A 427 -18.54 -5.31 6.97
C SER A 427 -18.10 -4.27 8.01
N ALA A 428 -16.92 -4.42 8.62
CA ALA A 428 -16.40 -3.51 9.63
C ALA A 428 -15.67 -2.30 9.03
N TYR A 429 -14.91 -2.50 7.95
CA TYR A 429 -14.03 -1.47 7.43
C TYR A 429 -14.62 -0.68 6.27
N MET A 430 -15.25 -1.35 5.32
CA MET A 430 -15.84 -0.74 4.13
C MET A 430 -17.32 -0.45 4.34
N GLY A 431 -18.09 -1.49 4.67
CA GLY A 431 -19.55 -1.46 4.68
C GLY A 431 -20.20 -0.82 5.90
N ASN A 432 -19.46 -0.63 7.00
CA ASN A 432 -19.99 -0.13 8.27
C ASN A 432 -20.63 1.25 8.09
N LEU A 433 -21.91 1.39 8.47
CA LEU A 433 -22.62 2.66 8.29
C LEU A 433 -22.04 3.78 9.16
N GLN A 434 -21.62 3.45 10.39
CA GLN A 434 -21.11 4.42 11.37
C GLN A 434 -19.73 4.98 11.00
N ARG A 435 -18.81 4.15 10.49
CA ARG A 435 -17.39 4.52 10.32
C ARG A 435 -16.72 4.00 9.06
N GLY A 436 -17.43 3.25 8.23
CA GLY A 436 -16.90 2.65 7.00
C GLY A 436 -16.76 3.65 5.86
N TRP A 437 -15.94 3.30 4.87
CA TRP A 437 -15.54 4.22 3.80
C TRP A 437 -16.34 4.11 2.50
N LEU A 438 -17.24 3.12 2.37
CA LEU A 438 -17.95 2.81 1.12
C LEU A 438 -18.64 4.04 0.48
N GLY A 439 -19.33 4.85 1.30
CA GLY A 439 -20.12 6.00 0.84
C GLY A 439 -19.36 7.33 0.78
N SER A 440 -18.15 7.41 1.35
CA SER A 440 -17.46 8.69 1.57
C SER A 440 -16.12 8.80 0.86
N ARG A 441 -15.47 7.70 0.47
CA ARG A 441 -14.18 7.72 -0.25
C ARG A 441 -14.18 6.87 -1.51
N PRO A 442 -13.34 7.19 -2.52
CA PRO A 442 -13.03 6.26 -3.58
C PRO A 442 -11.97 5.24 -3.12
N VAL A 443 -12.15 3.97 -3.47
CA VAL A 443 -11.29 2.84 -3.07
C VAL A 443 -10.85 2.02 -4.28
N SER A 444 -9.62 1.53 -4.24
CA SER A 444 -9.07 0.49 -5.12
C SER A 444 -8.51 -0.62 -4.26
N ASP A 445 -9.12 -1.80 -4.32
CA ASP A 445 -8.54 -3.02 -3.78
C ASP A 445 -7.95 -3.84 -4.93
N VAL A 446 -6.63 -4.05 -4.94
CA VAL A 446 -5.96 -4.96 -5.89
C VAL A 446 -5.89 -6.33 -5.24
N LEU A 447 -6.55 -7.32 -5.83
CA LEU A 447 -6.49 -8.71 -5.40
C LEU A 447 -5.52 -9.46 -6.30
N ILE A 448 -4.54 -10.10 -5.68
CA ILE A 448 -3.46 -10.82 -6.33
C ILE A 448 -3.60 -12.29 -5.93
N PRO A 449 -3.96 -13.19 -6.85
CA PRO A 449 -4.15 -14.60 -6.51
C PRO A 449 -2.82 -15.23 -6.07
N GLU A 450 -2.92 -16.21 -5.19
CA GLU A 450 -1.74 -16.87 -4.60
C GLU A 450 -0.89 -17.70 -5.57
N ASP A 451 -1.26 -17.84 -6.85
CA ASP A 451 -0.54 -18.70 -7.80
C ASP A 451 0.97 -18.41 -7.88
N THR A 452 1.37 -17.13 -7.78
CA THR A 452 2.79 -16.71 -7.85
C THR A 452 3.50 -16.76 -6.49
N PHE A 453 2.78 -16.97 -5.39
CA PHE A 453 3.30 -17.04 -4.03
C PHE A 453 2.58 -18.11 -3.20
N SER A 454 2.27 -19.23 -3.87
CA SER A 454 1.42 -20.28 -3.33
C SER A 454 2.05 -20.90 -2.09
N GLU A 455 1.21 -21.39 -1.19
CA GLU A 455 1.73 -22.16 -0.06
C GLU A 455 2.57 -23.36 -0.53
N LEU A 456 3.79 -23.46 0.00
CA LEU A 456 4.70 -24.56 -0.28
C LEU A 456 4.75 -25.52 0.91
N ARG A 457 4.69 -26.82 0.60
CA ARG A 457 4.88 -27.90 1.57
C ARG A 457 6.03 -28.78 1.10
N ILE A 458 7.23 -28.48 1.58
CA ILE A 458 8.46 -29.16 1.15
C ILE A 458 9.13 -29.77 2.37
N GLY A 459 9.43 -31.07 2.33
CA GLY A 459 10.09 -31.77 3.44
C GLY A 459 9.31 -31.76 4.77
N GLY A 460 7.98 -31.59 4.72
CA GLY A 460 7.14 -31.43 5.93
C GLY A 460 7.05 -29.99 6.45
N THR A 461 7.89 -29.08 5.96
CA THR A 461 7.87 -27.66 6.28
C THR A 461 6.82 -26.92 5.44
N ARG A 462 5.96 -26.15 6.10
CA ARG A 462 4.92 -25.32 5.48
C ARG A 462 5.39 -23.87 5.40
N LEU A 463 5.42 -23.30 4.21
CA LEU A 463 5.79 -21.91 3.93
C LEU A 463 4.59 -21.20 3.29
N SER A 464 4.06 -20.17 3.96
CA SER A 464 2.89 -19.42 3.50
C SER A 464 3.08 -17.92 3.76
N LEU A 465 3.18 -17.14 2.68
CA LEU A 465 3.34 -15.69 2.76
C LEU A 465 2.17 -15.02 3.46
N LEU A 466 0.93 -15.40 3.11
CA LEU A 466 -0.27 -14.79 3.69
C LEU A 466 -0.39 -15.09 5.19
N ASP A 467 -0.06 -16.32 5.62
CA ASP A 467 -0.12 -16.68 7.04
C ASP A 467 0.97 -15.95 7.85
N GLU A 468 2.18 -15.81 7.32
CA GLU A 468 3.24 -15.04 7.99
C GLU A 468 2.93 -13.54 8.00
N LEU A 469 2.45 -12.99 6.88
CA LEU A 469 2.05 -11.59 6.78
C LEU A 469 0.97 -11.23 7.80
N GLY A 470 -0.06 -12.07 7.96
CA GLY A 470 -1.12 -11.84 8.93
C GLY A 470 -0.60 -11.76 10.37
N LEU A 471 0.41 -12.57 10.72
CA LEU A 471 1.04 -12.53 12.04
C LEU A 471 1.91 -11.29 12.24
N GLN A 472 2.75 -10.95 11.26
CA GLN A 472 3.59 -9.74 11.33
C GLN A 472 2.73 -8.47 11.34
N ALA A 473 1.62 -8.47 10.61
CA ALA A 473 0.65 -7.40 10.67
C ALA A 473 0.01 -7.30 12.07
N GLU A 474 -0.37 -8.41 12.71
CA GLU A 474 -0.92 -8.36 14.07
C GLU A 474 0.05 -7.76 15.08
N VAL A 475 1.35 -8.08 14.97
CA VAL A 475 2.40 -7.44 15.79
C VAL A 475 2.34 -5.92 15.66
N LEU A 476 2.30 -5.39 14.43
CA LEU A 476 2.26 -3.94 14.21
C LEU A 476 0.91 -3.33 14.60
N MET A 477 -0.21 -4.03 14.36
CA MET A 477 -1.54 -3.57 14.76
C MET A 477 -1.67 -3.48 16.28
N ALA A 478 -1.13 -4.44 17.04
CA ALA A 478 -1.09 -4.39 18.50
C ALA A 478 -0.25 -3.22 19.02
N ARG A 479 0.93 -2.97 18.42
CA ARG A 479 1.76 -1.80 18.71
C ARG A 479 1.04 -0.49 18.42
N TYR A 480 0.25 -0.43 17.35
CA TYR A 480 -0.55 0.74 17.00
C TYR A 480 -1.65 1.02 18.04
N ARG A 481 -2.34 -0.03 18.52
CA ARG A 481 -3.36 0.09 19.57
C ARG A 481 -2.78 0.55 20.89
N SER A 482 -1.59 0.07 21.28
CA SER A 482 -0.92 0.46 22.52
C SER A 482 -0.12 1.75 22.42
N GLY A 483 0.18 2.23 21.20
CA GLY A 483 1.08 3.36 20.98
C GLY A 483 2.51 3.08 21.45
N ASP A 484 2.95 1.82 21.42
CA ASP A 484 4.18 1.35 22.08
C ASP A 484 4.26 1.80 23.55
N GLY A 485 3.13 1.77 24.26
CA GLY A 485 2.99 2.13 25.67
C GLY A 485 2.53 3.57 25.93
N THR A 486 2.54 4.43 24.91
CA THR A 486 2.11 5.85 25.07
C THR A 486 0.59 6.04 24.93
N GLY A 487 -0.13 5.00 24.49
CA GLY A 487 -1.55 5.09 24.11
C GLY A 487 -1.83 5.89 22.84
N LEU A 488 -0.79 6.37 22.13
CA LEU A 488 -0.96 7.16 20.91
C LEU A 488 -0.07 6.64 19.77
N SER A 489 -0.71 6.37 18.64
CA SER A 489 -0.07 6.20 17.34
C SER A 489 -0.54 7.28 16.40
N SER A 490 0.40 8.06 15.88
CA SER A 490 0.14 9.16 14.94
C SER A 490 1.00 9.01 13.68
N VAL A 491 0.51 9.57 12.58
CA VAL A 491 1.21 9.53 11.29
C VAL A 491 2.27 10.64 11.23
N THR A 492 3.48 10.26 10.86
CA THR A 492 4.61 11.14 10.55
C THR A 492 5.19 10.76 9.17
N PRO A 493 6.06 11.57 8.56
CA PRO A 493 6.70 11.20 7.29
C PRO A 493 7.53 9.90 7.33
N ALA A 494 8.00 9.48 8.52
CA ALA A 494 8.85 8.31 8.72
C ALA A 494 8.13 7.13 9.42
N THR A 495 6.93 7.37 9.96
CA THR A 495 6.04 6.38 10.58
C THR A 495 4.63 6.61 10.08
N SER A 496 4.15 5.74 9.20
CA SER A 496 2.85 5.88 8.56
C SER A 496 2.26 4.50 8.26
N CYS A 497 0.94 4.44 8.06
CA CYS A 497 0.23 3.19 7.77
C CYS A 497 0.87 2.41 6.60
N VAL A 498 1.34 3.13 5.58
CA VAL A 498 2.01 2.53 4.40
C VAL A 498 3.39 1.98 4.73
N GLN A 499 4.18 2.68 5.52
CA GLN A 499 5.51 2.21 5.94
C GLN A 499 5.40 1.01 6.87
N ASP A 500 4.47 1.01 7.81
CA ASP A 500 4.31 -0.10 8.74
C ASP A 500 3.67 -1.32 8.05
N SER A 501 2.73 -1.13 7.11
CA SER A 501 2.26 -2.22 6.25
C SER A 501 3.40 -2.82 5.41
N SER A 502 4.28 -1.95 4.89
CA SER A 502 5.49 -2.36 4.17
C SER A 502 6.48 -3.10 5.08
N GLN A 503 6.62 -2.67 6.35
CA GLN A 503 7.45 -3.35 7.35
C GLN A 503 6.91 -4.74 7.68
N ALA A 504 5.58 -4.91 7.79
CA ALA A 504 4.98 -6.23 8.01
C ALA A 504 5.31 -7.20 6.87
N LEU A 505 5.22 -6.74 5.61
CA LEU A 505 5.61 -7.55 4.46
C LEU A 505 7.10 -7.88 4.45
N TYR A 506 7.97 -6.90 4.72
CA TYR A 506 9.41 -7.12 4.85
C TYR A 506 9.74 -8.16 5.93
N ALA A 507 9.12 -8.03 7.12
CA ALA A 507 9.32 -8.99 8.21
C ALA A 507 8.85 -10.40 7.84
N ALA A 508 7.74 -10.51 7.09
CA ALA A 508 7.23 -11.80 6.63
C ALA A 508 8.17 -12.47 5.62
N LEU A 509 8.65 -11.74 4.61
CA LEU A 509 9.62 -12.24 3.63
C LEU A 509 10.92 -12.69 4.31
N ARG A 510 11.45 -11.86 5.22
CA ARG A 510 12.65 -12.18 6.00
C ARG A 510 12.45 -13.45 6.83
N ARG A 511 11.31 -13.59 7.51
CA ARG A 511 11.01 -14.76 8.36
C ARG A 511 10.94 -16.05 7.56
N LEU A 512 10.30 -16.03 6.39
CA LEU A 512 10.26 -17.18 5.49
C LEU A 512 11.67 -17.58 5.03
N ARG A 513 12.53 -16.60 4.71
CA ARG A 513 13.93 -16.89 4.35
C ARG A 513 14.72 -17.49 5.51
N THR A 514 14.60 -16.95 6.74
CA THR A 514 15.22 -17.56 7.93
C THR A 514 14.72 -18.99 8.09
N GLN A 515 13.42 -19.24 7.96
CA GLN A 515 12.84 -20.58 8.13
C GLN A 515 13.44 -21.57 7.13
N VAL A 516 13.65 -21.16 5.88
CA VAL A 516 14.32 -21.98 4.87
C VAL A 516 15.79 -22.23 5.23
N GLN A 517 16.52 -21.20 5.63
CA GLN A 517 17.95 -21.30 5.97
C GLN A 517 18.21 -22.15 7.22
N ALA A 518 17.27 -22.14 8.17
CA ALA A 518 17.33 -22.90 9.41
C ALA A 518 16.89 -24.37 9.26
N ASP A 519 16.50 -24.80 8.06
CA ASP A 519 16.06 -26.17 7.77
C ASP A 519 17.05 -26.86 6.81
N PRO A 520 18.11 -27.53 7.33
CA PRO A 520 19.07 -28.25 6.49
C PRO A 520 18.45 -29.36 5.66
N ALA A 521 17.35 -29.98 6.14
CA ALA A 521 16.68 -31.05 5.42
C ALA A 521 15.97 -30.50 4.18
N LEU A 522 15.30 -29.35 4.30
CA LEU A 522 14.72 -28.63 3.18
C LEU A 522 15.77 -28.22 2.15
N LEU A 523 16.89 -27.64 2.59
CA LEU A 523 17.99 -27.24 1.69
C LEU A 523 18.60 -28.44 0.95
N ALA A 524 18.82 -29.56 1.65
CA ALA A 524 19.30 -30.79 1.04
C ALA A 524 18.30 -31.35 0.03
N TRP A 525 17.00 -31.30 0.35
CA TRP A 525 15.94 -31.74 -0.54
C TRP A 525 15.88 -30.90 -1.83
N LEU A 526 15.91 -29.57 -1.72
CA LEU A 526 15.90 -28.64 -2.87
C LEU A 526 17.11 -28.85 -3.79
N LYS A 527 18.28 -29.12 -3.19
CA LYS A 527 19.51 -29.41 -3.94
C LYS A 527 19.43 -30.76 -4.68
N ALA A 528 18.81 -31.76 -4.07
CA ALA A 528 18.64 -33.09 -4.66
C ALA A 528 17.55 -33.14 -5.76
N HIS A 529 16.58 -32.22 -5.72
CA HIS A 529 15.43 -32.20 -6.64
C HIS A 529 15.30 -30.88 -7.42
N PRO A 530 16.32 -30.47 -8.21
CA PRO A 530 16.34 -29.15 -8.86
C PRO A 530 15.27 -28.95 -9.94
N ASP A 531 14.76 -30.04 -10.51
CA ASP A 531 13.77 -30.03 -11.60
C ASP A 531 12.33 -30.29 -11.13
N ASP A 532 12.15 -30.64 -9.85
CA ASP A 532 10.82 -30.86 -9.26
C ASP A 532 9.95 -29.60 -9.40
N PRO A 533 8.63 -29.74 -9.68
CA PRO A 533 7.73 -28.60 -9.77
C PRO A 533 7.80 -27.67 -8.56
N SER A 534 7.94 -28.22 -7.34
CA SER A 534 8.02 -27.45 -6.10
C SER A 534 9.29 -26.62 -6.03
N SER A 535 10.41 -27.13 -6.54
CA SER A 535 11.68 -26.40 -6.64
C SER A 535 11.62 -25.27 -7.66
N ARG A 536 10.86 -25.44 -8.76
CA ARG A 536 10.62 -24.37 -9.74
C ARG A 536 9.77 -23.25 -9.15
N VAL A 537 8.67 -23.59 -8.50
CA VAL A 537 7.80 -22.61 -7.81
C VAL A 537 8.59 -21.90 -6.71
N PHE A 538 9.40 -22.64 -5.93
CA PHE A 538 10.25 -22.04 -4.91
C PHE A 538 11.22 -21.01 -5.50
N ARG A 539 11.90 -21.29 -6.62
CA ARG A 539 12.76 -20.31 -7.31
C ARG A 539 11.98 -19.07 -7.77
N GLN A 540 10.80 -19.25 -8.36
CA GLN A 540 9.94 -18.13 -8.78
C GLN A 540 9.53 -17.25 -7.58
N GLN A 541 9.19 -17.87 -6.45
CA GLN A 541 8.88 -17.14 -5.21
C GLN A 541 10.09 -16.41 -4.63
N GLN A 542 11.30 -16.97 -4.76
CA GLN A 542 12.53 -16.28 -4.38
C GLN A 542 12.77 -15.04 -5.25
N GLU A 543 12.61 -15.14 -6.57
CA GLU A 543 12.73 -14.00 -7.49
C GLU A 543 11.70 -12.90 -7.17
N LEU A 544 10.45 -13.28 -6.90
CA LEU A 544 9.41 -12.37 -6.45
C LEU A 544 9.78 -11.70 -5.11
N ALA A 545 10.25 -12.48 -4.13
CA ALA A 545 10.66 -11.96 -2.83
C ALA A 545 11.84 -10.99 -2.95
N ASP A 546 12.80 -11.26 -3.83
CA ASP A 546 13.94 -10.40 -4.09
C ASP A 546 13.51 -9.07 -4.74
N ASP A 547 12.52 -9.09 -5.64
CA ASP A 547 11.95 -7.88 -6.24
C ASP A 547 11.14 -7.05 -5.23
N LEU A 548 10.36 -7.70 -4.38
CA LEU A 548 9.65 -7.03 -3.28
C LEU A 548 10.64 -6.41 -2.30
N ASP A 549 11.73 -7.10 -1.96
CA ASP A 549 12.76 -6.52 -1.09
C ASP A 549 13.50 -5.37 -1.75
N ARG A 550 13.83 -5.44 -3.05
CA ARG A 550 14.39 -4.29 -3.78
C ARG A 550 13.44 -3.10 -3.83
N LEU A 551 12.13 -3.34 -3.80
CA LEU A 551 11.12 -2.29 -3.68
C LEU A 551 11.10 -1.69 -2.26
N LEU A 552 11.12 -2.54 -1.23
CA LEU A 552 11.03 -2.17 0.19
C LEU A 552 12.35 -1.57 0.73
N THR A 553 13.48 -1.95 0.13
CA THR A 553 14.84 -1.55 0.49
C THR A 553 15.56 -0.97 -0.76
N PRO A 554 15.08 0.17 -1.31
CA PRO A 554 15.53 0.72 -2.60
C PRO A 554 17.04 0.97 -2.71
N LEU A 555 17.75 1.16 -1.59
CA LEU A 555 19.20 1.34 -1.53
C LEU A 555 19.97 0.07 -1.13
N GLY A 556 19.31 -1.09 -1.11
CA GLY A 556 19.87 -2.38 -0.66
C GLY A 556 20.09 -2.47 0.85
N MET A 557 19.68 -1.45 1.60
CA MET A 557 19.76 -1.38 3.05
C MET A 557 18.36 -1.22 3.61
N ALA A 558 17.95 -2.15 4.49
CA ALA A 558 16.73 -1.97 5.25
C ALA A 558 16.96 -0.93 6.36
N ARG A 559 15.88 -0.24 6.74
CA ARG A 559 15.92 0.69 7.89
C ARG A 559 16.31 -0.07 9.15
N SER A 560 17.10 0.57 10.02
CA SER A 560 17.60 -0.06 11.24
C SER A 560 16.49 -0.37 12.26
N ASP A 561 15.43 0.44 12.29
CA ASP A 561 14.24 0.18 13.09
C ASP A 561 13.45 -1.02 12.55
N TRP A 562 13.29 -1.16 11.24
CA TRP A 562 12.65 -2.32 10.63
C TRP A 562 13.42 -3.62 10.93
N GLN A 563 14.75 -3.61 10.75
CA GLN A 563 15.62 -4.75 11.05
C GLN A 563 15.53 -5.13 12.53
N GLY A 564 15.73 -4.17 13.44
CA GLY A 564 15.71 -4.45 14.88
C GLY A 564 14.34 -4.91 15.38
N ASN A 565 13.25 -4.37 14.84
CA ASN A 565 11.89 -4.78 15.21
C ASN A 565 11.58 -6.21 14.71
N ALA A 566 12.01 -6.57 13.50
CA ALA A 566 11.88 -7.93 12.98
C ALA A 566 12.72 -8.93 13.78
N GLU A 567 13.96 -8.57 14.12
CA GLU A 567 14.86 -9.36 14.97
C GLU A 567 14.26 -9.63 16.35
N ARG A 568 13.60 -8.63 16.95
CA ARG A 568 12.92 -8.81 18.24
C ARG A 568 11.85 -9.90 18.18
N VAL A 569 11.01 -9.88 17.15
CA VAL A 569 9.95 -10.89 16.95
C VAL A 569 10.58 -12.26 16.69
N GLU A 570 11.63 -12.31 15.86
CA GLU A 570 12.37 -13.54 15.53
C GLU A 570 13.03 -14.15 16.77
N VAL A 571 13.69 -13.34 17.60
CA VAL A 571 14.29 -13.74 18.86
C VAL A 571 13.22 -14.21 19.86
N ALA A 572 12.10 -13.50 19.98
CA ALA A 572 11.00 -13.91 20.84
C ALA A 572 10.46 -15.29 20.44
N ILE A 573 10.26 -15.53 19.14
CA ILE A 573 9.79 -16.82 18.60
C ILE A 573 10.84 -17.92 18.82
N SER A 574 12.12 -17.62 18.62
CA SER A 574 13.21 -18.60 18.74
C SER A 574 13.54 -18.95 20.19
N ARG A 575 13.32 -18.01 21.13
CA ARG A 575 13.57 -18.17 22.56
C ARG A 575 12.35 -18.60 23.37
N ALA A 576 11.25 -19.01 22.74
CA ALA A 576 10.00 -19.44 23.40
C ALA A 576 10.13 -20.64 24.38
N GLY A 577 11.36 -21.12 24.67
CA GLY A 577 11.71 -22.10 25.70
C GLY A 577 12.81 -21.68 26.69
N LEU A 578 13.25 -20.41 26.71
CA LEU A 578 14.28 -19.90 27.62
C LEU A 578 13.76 -18.68 28.38
N THR A 579 13.55 -18.80 29.69
CA THR A 579 13.10 -17.71 30.57
C THR A 579 14.23 -16.72 30.86
N GLY A 580 13.96 -15.40 30.78
CA GLY A 580 14.78 -14.38 31.47
C GLY A 580 15.63 -13.42 30.64
N ALA A 581 15.29 -13.07 29.40
CA ALA A 581 16.02 -12.02 28.68
C ALA A 581 15.39 -10.64 28.89
N GLU A 582 16.20 -9.64 29.31
CA GLU A 582 15.79 -8.23 29.32
C GLU A 582 15.34 -7.80 27.91
N ALA A 583 14.10 -7.34 27.82
CA ALA A 583 13.46 -7.02 26.56
C ALA A 583 13.82 -5.58 26.13
N THR A 584 14.69 -5.42 25.14
CA THR A 584 14.99 -4.11 24.51
C THR A 584 13.76 -3.58 23.77
N SER A 585 13.35 -2.33 24.00
CA SER A 585 12.12 -1.75 23.43
C SER A 585 12.10 -1.74 21.89
N PHE A 586 10.90 -1.83 21.29
CA PHE A 586 10.74 -1.58 19.85
C PHE A 586 11.23 -0.18 19.50
N ARG A 587 11.82 -0.04 18.31
CA ARG A 587 12.40 1.21 17.83
C ARG A 587 11.48 1.86 16.82
N ARG A 588 11.43 3.20 16.83
CA ARG A 588 10.80 4.02 15.78
C ARG A 588 11.87 4.88 15.13
N GLY A 589 12.09 4.68 13.83
CA GLY A 589 12.94 5.55 13.02
C GLY A 589 12.19 6.82 12.65
N GLN A 590 12.81 7.98 12.89
CA GLN A 590 12.29 9.30 12.50
C GLN A 590 13.34 10.15 11.78
N SER A 591 14.46 9.55 11.39
CA SER A 591 15.57 10.27 10.77
C SER A 591 15.30 10.54 9.29
N VAL A 592 15.96 11.56 8.73
CA VAL A 592 15.94 11.83 7.28
C VAL A 592 16.51 10.63 6.50
N THR A 593 17.46 9.90 7.08
CA THR A 593 17.98 8.65 6.52
C THR A 593 16.90 7.58 6.41
N ASP A 594 16.00 7.44 7.39
CA ASP A 594 14.89 6.48 7.32
C ASP A 594 13.92 6.81 6.19
N ILE A 595 13.68 8.10 5.95
CA ILE A 595 12.85 8.60 4.84
C ILE A 595 13.49 8.23 3.49
N LEU A 596 14.80 8.46 3.33
CA LEU A 596 15.52 8.12 2.09
C LEU A 596 15.59 6.60 1.86
N LEU A 597 15.82 5.81 2.91
CA LEU A 597 15.90 4.36 2.85
C LEU A 597 14.56 3.69 2.51
N SER A 598 13.42 4.35 2.76
CA SER A 598 12.08 3.83 2.48
C SER A 598 11.28 4.67 1.48
N TRP A 599 11.96 5.44 0.61
CA TRP A 599 11.30 6.48 -0.17
C TRP A 599 10.17 5.97 -1.10
N ARG A 600 10.29 4.74 -1.61
CA ARG A 600 9.28 4.10 -2.47
C ARG A 600 7.99 3.71 -1.76
N SER A 601 8.01 3.65 -0.42
CA SER A 601 6.85 3.38 0.44
C SER A 601 6.42 4.58 1.29
N LEU A 602 6.87 5.80 0.97
CA LEU A 602 6.48 7.01 1.71
C LEU A 602 5.03 7.43 1.48
N LEU A 603 4.53 7.27 0.26
CA LEU A 603 3.18 7.68 -0.11
C LEU A 603 2.31 6.45 -0.42
N PRO A 604 1.08 6.38 0.13
CA PRO A 604 0.16 5.27 -0.10
C PRO A 604 -0.01 4.89 -1.58
N ARG A 605 -0.23 5.89 -2.45
CA ARG A 605 -0.38 5.69 -3.90
C ARG A 605 0.87 5.10 -4.54
N GLY A 606 2.05 5.59 -4.17
CA GLY A 606 3.31 5.10 -4.73
C GLY A 606 3.58 3.64 -4.36
N ALA A 607 3.39 3.29 -3.08
CA ALA A 607 3.58 1.93 -2.59
C ALA A 607 2.61 0.94 -3.25
N HIS A 608 1.33 1.28 -3.28
CA HIS A 608 0.27 0.49 -3.91
C HIS A 608 0.61 0.14 -5.36
N ASP A 609 0.97 1.15 -6.16
CA ASP A 609 1.24 0.96 -7.59
C ASP A 609 2.52 0.18 -7.83
N ALA A 610 3.56 0.45 -7.05
CA ALA A 610 4.84 -0.23 -7.20
C ALA A 610 4.73 -1.71 -6.81
N MET A 611 4.05 -2.03 -5.70
CA MET A 611 3.80 -3.42 -5.29
C MET A 611 2.96 -4.15 -6.32
N ALA A 612 1.83 -3.59 -6.76
CA ALA A 612 1.01 -4.19 -7.80
C ALA A 612 1.80 -4.44 -9.10
N SER A 613 2.67 -3.49 -9.48
CA SER A 613 3.51 -3.62 -10.66
C SER A 613 4.54 -4.76 -10.57
N VAL A 614 5.08 -5.04 -9.37
CA VAL A 614 5.98 -6.19 -9.16
C VAL A 614 5.23 -7.50 -9.44
N PHE A 615 4.07 -7.71 -8.82
CA PHE A 615 3.28 -8.92 -9.05
C PHE A 615 2.84 -9.09 -10.52
N LEU A 616 2.43 -8.01 -11.18
CA LEU A 616 2.04 -8.05 -12.58
C LEU A 616 3.21 -8.47 -13.50
N ARG A 617 4.44 -8.04 -13.19
CA ARG A 617 5.66 -8.43 -13.93
C ARG A 617 6.02 -9.89 -13.74
N HIS A 618 5.77 -10.42 -12.54
CA HIS A 618 5.90 -11.86 -12.23
C HIS A 618 4.74 -12.70 -12.78
N GLY A 619 3.89 -12.13 -13.63
CA GLY A 619 2.84 -12.86 -14.33
C GLY A 619 1.54 -13.03 -13.55
N SER A 620 1.44 -12.50 -12.32
CA SER A 620 0.20 -12.57 -11.54
C SER A 620 -0.90 -11.73 -12.22
N PRO A 621 -2.09 -12.29 -12.52
CA PRO A 621 -3.22 -11.47 -12.93
C PRO A 621 -3.72 -10.65 -11.74
N LEU A 622 -4.08 -9.39 -11.95
CA LEU A 622 -4.55 -8.50 -10.90
C LEU A 622 -6.03 -8.21 -11.08
N LEU A 623 -6.85 -8.52 -10.08
CA LEU A 623 -8.26 -8.13 -10.07
C LEU A 623 -8.45 -6.89 -9.20
N LEU A 624 -8.81 -5.76 -9.81
CA LEU A 624 -9.04 -4.51 -9.12
C LEU A 624 -10.52 -4.33 -8.83
N LEU A 625 -10.87 -4.17 -7.57
CA LEU A 625 -12.22 -3.80 -7.12
C LEU A 625 -12.24 -2.29 -6.84
N ARG A 626 -13.13 -1.57 -7.54
CA ARG A 626 -13.26 -0.12 -7.46
C ARG A 626 -14.60 0.27 -6.87
N THR A 627 -14.57 1.22 -5.95
CA THR A 627 -15.76 1.95 -5.49
C THR A 627 -15.45 3.44 -5.51
N ASN A 628 -16.43 4.27 -5.86
CA ASN A 628 -16.27 5.73 -5.90
C ASN A 628 -17.43 6.39 -5.15
N GLN A 629 -17.47 6.27 -3.81
CA GLN A 629 -18.59 6.75 -2.98
C GLN A 629 -19.93 6.09 -3.36
N VAL A 630 -20.00 4.79 -3.12
CA VAL A 630 -21.17 3.96 -3.43
C VAL A 630 -22.16 4.01 -2.27
N ALA A 631 -23.46 4.12 -2.57
CA ALA A 631 -24.60 4.39 -1.66
C ALA A 631 -24.91 5.87 -1.46
N GLY A 632 -26.20 6.21 -1.25
CA GLY A 632 -26.59 7.34 -0.41
C GLY A 632 -26.42 8.78 -0.96
N GLY A 633 -25.49 8.94 -1.90
CA GLY A 633 -24.50 10.02 -1.92
C GLY A 633 -24.92 11.37 -1.35
N ASP A 634 -24.19 11.85 -0.34
CA ASP A 634 -24.22 13.27 0.03
C ASP A 634 -23.71 14.08 -1.18
N PRO A 635 -24.57 14.90 -1.84
CA PRO A 635 -24.19 15.60 -3.05
C PRO A 635 -23.06 16.61 -2.81
N SER A 636 -22.84 17.02 -1.54
CA SER A 636 -21.79 17.95 -1.14
C SER A 636 -20.40 17.30 -1.09
N LEU A 637 -20.29 15.97 -1.17
CA LEU A 637 -19.02 15.25 -1.15
C LEU A 637 -18.63 14.79 -2.55
N GLU A 638 -17.34 14.80 -2.85
CA GLU A 638 -16.80 14.38 -4.15
C GLU A 638 -15.66 13.38 -3.94
N PRO A 639 -15.52 12.33 -4.75
CA PRO A 639 -14.42 11.40 -4.57
C PRO A 639 -13.13 12.02 -5.13
N LEU A 640 -12.07 12.05 -4.32
CA LEU A 640 -10.76 12.54 -4.76
C LEU A 640 -9.75 11.40 -4.87
N ALA A 641 -9.04 11.32 -5.99
CA ALA A 641 -7.98 10.33 -6.18
C ALA A 641 -6.81 10.55 -5.19
N PRO A 642 -6.23 9.50 -4.59
CA PRO A 642 -4.96 9.60 -3.91
C PRO A 642 -3.86 9.90 -4.93
N THR A 643 -2.89 10.72 -4.54
CA THR A 643 -1.89 11.25 -5.45
C THR A 643 -0.46 10.99 -4.98
N LEU A 644 0.48 11.10 -5.91
CA LEU A 644 1.90 11.27 -5.58
C LEU A 644 2.14 12.69 -5.00
N LEU A 645 3.39 12.96 -4.61
CA LEU A 645 3.80 14.27 -4.07
C LEU A 645 3.49 15.40 -5.07
N LEU A 646 2.84 16.46 -4.59
CA LEU A 646 2.32 17.58 -5.40
C LEU A 646 1.35 17.17 -6.52
N GLY A 647 0.68 16.03 -6.37
CA GLY A 647 -0.12 15.40 -7.41
C GLY A 647 -1.33 16.18 -7.94
N ARG A 648 -1.77 17.23 -7.24
CA ARG A 648 -2.77 18.18 -7.77
C ARG A 648 -2.20 19.10 -8.85
N ILE A 649 -0.90 19.04 -9.12
CA ILE A 649 -0.21 19.65 -10.26
C ILE A 649 0.44 18.50 -11.06
N PRO A 650 -0.31 17.79 -11.91
CA PRO A 650 0.13 16.51 -12.50
C PRO A 650 1.48 16.56 -13.25
N PRO A 651 1.79 17.61 -14.05
CA PRO A 651 3.10 17.71 -14.70
C PRO A 651 4.26 17.77 -13.70
N LEU A 652 4.09 18.54 -12.62
CA LEU A 652 5.11 18.70 -11.58
C LEU A 652 5.27 17.42 -10.76
N ALA A 653 4.18 16.75 -10.39
CA ALA A 653 4.22 15.49 -9.67
C ALA A 653 4.91 14.38 -10.50
N THR A 654 4.60 14.33 -11.80
CA THR A 654 5.26 13.40 -12.73
C THR A 654 6.76 13.70 -12.81
N LEU A 655 7.13 14.96 -13.00
CA LEU A 655 8.54 15.38 -13.05
C LEU A 655 9.30 15.05 -11.77
N LEU A 656 8.72 15.37 -10.60
CA LEU A 656 9.33 15.06 -9.30
C LEU A 656 9.49 13.55 -9.09
N SER A 657 8.48 12.75 -9.45
CA SER A 657 8.55 11.30 -9.38
C SER A 657 9.66 10.76 -10.30
N ARG A 658 9.79 11.29 -11.52
CA ARG A 658 10.88 10.94 -12.45
C ARG A 658 12.25 11.26 -11.87
N ILE A 659 12.43 12.48 -11.37
CA ILE A 659 13.69 12.94 -10.77
C ILE A 659 14.05 12.09 -9.54
N ALA A 660 13.13 11.94 -8.60
CA ALA A 660 13.37 11.14 -7.39
C ALA A 660 13.73 9.69 -7.74
N SER A 661 12.98 9.07 -8.67
CA SER A 661 13.26 7.70 -9.11
C SER A 661 14.63 7.57 -9.77
N ALA A 662 14.99 8.49 -10.67
CA ALA A 662 16.26 8.42 -11.39
C ALA A 662 17.46 8.69 -10.49
N LEU A 663 17.34 9.66 -9.57
CA LEU A 663 18.39 10.05 -8.64
C LEU A 663 18.64 8.97 -7.57
N LEU A 664 17.56 8.40 -7.02
CA LEU A 664 17.62 7.45 -5.91
C LEU A 664 17.73 5.98 -6.36
N THR A 665 17.69 5.70 -7.67
CA THR A 665 17.99 4.35 -8.18
C THR A 665 19.50 4.12 -8.16
N PRO A 666 20.00 3.21 -7.30
CA PRO A 666 21.42 3.01 -7.13
C PRO A 666 22.06 2.36 -8.35
N LEU A 667 23.37 2.58 -8.50
CA LEU A 667 24.18 1.95 -9.53
C LEU A 667 24.45 0.49 -9.14
N THR A 668 23.77 -0.46 -9.79
CA THR A 668 23.99 -1.90 -9.54
C THR A 668 25.31 -2.37 -10.15
N PRO A 669 25.89 -3.51 -9.71
CA PRO A 669 27.08 -4.07 -10.35
C PRO A 669 26.92 -4.27 -11.86
N THR A 670 25.78 -4.80 -12.31
CA THR A 670 25.42 -4.91 -13.73
C THR A 670 25.37 -3.55 -14.41
N GLY A 671 24.81 -2.55 -13.73
CA GLY A 671 24.78 -1.16 -14.20
C GLY A 671 26.19 -0.57 -14.38
N VAL A 672 27.12 -0.86 -13.46
CA VAL A 672 28.54 -0.46 -13.57
C VAL A 672 29.17 -1.10 -14.80
N THR A 673 29.01 -2.42 -14.98
CA THR A 673 29.56 -3.13 -16.14
C THR A 673 29.03 -2.57 -17.44
N LEU A 674 27.71 -2.36 -17.53
CA LEU A 674 27.08 -1.76 -18.70
C LEU A 674 27.63 -0.35 -18.96
N THR A 675 27.73 0.48 -17.93
CA THR A 675 28.27 1.86 -18.03
C THR A 675 29.70 1.84 -18.60
N ALA A 676 30.55 0.93 -18.11
CA ALA A 676 31.92 0.78 -18.59
C ALA A 676 31.97 0.33 -20.05
N VAL A 677 31.17 -0.66 -20.44
CA VAL A 677 31.09 -1.15 -21.83
C VAL A 677 30.63 -0.03 -22.77
N LEU A 678 29.56 0.69 -22.40
CA LEU A 678 29.03 1.80 -23.18
C LEU A 678 30.04 2.94 -23.31
N LEU A 679 30.74 3.29 -22.23
CA LEU A 679 31.79 4.31 -22.24
C LEU A 679 32.96 3.91 -23.15
N VAL A 680 33.47 2.69 -23.03
CA VAL A 680 34.58 2.20 -23.86
C VAL A 680 34.17 2.16 -25.34
N GLY A 681 32.97 1.65 -25.64
CA GLY A 681 32.42 1.63 -26.99
C GLY A 681 32.28 3.03 -27.59
N TYR A 682 31.71 3.97 -26.82
CA TYR A 682 31.62 5.37 -27.22
C TYR A 682 33.00 5.97 -27.49
N CYS A 683 33.95 5.84 -26.56
CA CYS A 683 35.30 6.37 -26.70
C CYS A 683 36.01 5.84 -27.94
N ALA A 684 35.88 4.53 -28.24
CA ALA A 684 36.49 3.94 -29.43
C ALA A 684 35.95 4.58 -30.72
N VAL A 685 34.62 4.71 -30.84
CA VAL A 685 33.98 5.34 -32.00
C VAL A 685 34.31 6.84 -32.07
N ALA A 686 34.20 7.55 -30.96
CA ALA A 686 34.45 8.98 -30.86
C ALA A 686 35.89 9.33 -31.26
N LEU A 687 36.88 8.60 -30.75
CA LEU A 687 38.29 8.78 -31.10
C LEU A 687 38.57 8.43 -32.56
N ALA A 688 38.01 7.32 -33.06
CA ALA A 688 38.21 6.91 -34.46
C ALA A 688 37.63 7.95 -35.43
N CYS A 689 36.36 8.33 -35.25
CA CYS A 689 35.69 9.32 -36.09
C CYS A 689 36.31 10.71 -35.94
N GLY A 690 36.56 11.14 -34.69
CA GLY A 690 37.10 12.46 -34.37
C GLY A 690 38.52 12.66 -34.92
N ARG A 691 39.36 11.62 -34.89
CA ARG A 691 40.70 11.69 -35.51
C ARG A 691 40.64 11.63 -37.03
N ARG A 692 39.70 10.86 -37.59
CA ARG A 692 39.52 10.74 -39.05
C ARG A 692 39.03 12.04 -39.68
N ASN A 693 38.14 12.77 -39.02
CA ASN A 693 37.58 14.03 -39.53
C ASN A 693 38.32 15.29 -39.02
N GLY A 694 39.44 15.12 -38.31
CA GLY A 694 40.27 16.20 -37.77
C GLY A 694 39.65 16.95 -36.59
N PHE A 695 38.54 16.49 -36.03
CA PHE A 695 37.93 17.11 -34.86
C PHE A 695 38.71 16.85 -33.56
N LEU A 696 39.39 15.72 -33.42
CA LEU A 696 40.20 15.41 -32.24
C LEU A 696 41.69 15.35 -32.61
N PRO A 697 42.58 15.89 -31.74
CA PRO A 697 44.03 15.73 -31.93
C PRO A 697 44.45 14.25 -31.83
N ARG A 698 45.59 13.92 -32.45
CA ARG A 698 46.18 12.57 -32.33
C ARG A 698 46.95 12.40 -31.02
N HIS A 699 47.48 13.48 -30.47
CA HIS A 699 48.20 13.52 -29.20
C HIS A 699 47.26 13.81 -28.01
N TRP A 700 47.75 13.53 -26.80
CA TRP A 700 47.07 13.82 -25.54
C TRP A 700 47.92 14.79 -24.72
N ARG A 701 47.31 15.82 -24.13
CA ARG A 701 48.00 16.76 -23.22
C ARG A 701 47.30 16.84 -21.88
N TRP A 702 47.75 16.02 -20.93
CA TRP A 702 47.16 15.98 -19.60
C TRP A 702 47.40 17.28 -18.83
N PRO A 703 46.35 17.90 -18.24
CA PRO A 703 46.53 19.06 -17.38
C PRO A 703 47.23 18.67 -16.08
N LYS A 704 47.74 19.66 -15.34
CA LYS A 704 48.24 19.44 -13.99
C LYS A 704 47.15 18.77 -13.13
N PRO A 705 47.50 17.80 -12.27
CA PRO A 705 46.53 16.90 -11.64
C PRO A 705 45.48 17.66 -10.81
N LEU A 706 45.90 18.58 -9.94
CA LEU A 706 44.99 19.30 -9.05
C LEU A 706 44.08 20.30 -9.82
N PRO A 707 44.60 21.23 -10.66
CA PRO A 707 43.74 22.08 -11.48
C PRO A 707 42.85 21.32 -12.46
N GLY A 708 43.35 20.20 -13.02
CA GLY A 708 42.60 19.31 -13.89
C GLY A 708 41.43 18.65 -13.16
N LEU A 709 41.64 18.15 -11.94
CA LEU A 709 40.59 17.57 -11.10
C LEU A 709 39.52 18.61 -10.77
N VAL A 710 39.91 19.80 -10.31
CA VAL A 710 38.97 20.89 -10.00
C VAL A 710 38.15 21.27 -11.24
N SER A 711 38.80 21.42 -12.38
CA SER A 711 38.13 21.74 -13.65
C SER A 711 37.19 20.64 -14.12
N SER A 712 37.52 19.37 -13.86
CA SER A 712 36.66 18.23 -14.13
C SER A 712 35.44 18.22 -13.20
N LEU A 713 35.64 18.41 -11.88
CA LEU A 713 34.55 18.46 -10.91
C LEU A 713 33.58 19.62 -11.17
N ALA A 714 34.07 20.76 -11.67
CA ALA A 714 33.22 21.89 -12.06
C ALA A 714 32.24 21.56 -13.21
N LEU A 715 32.52 20.51 -14.01
CA LEU A 715 31.66 20.06 -15.10
C LEU A 715 30.55 19.10 -14.65
N LEU A 716 30.58 18.64 -13.39
CA LEU A 716 29.55 17.75 -12.84
C LEU A 716 28.19 18.44 -12.70
N PRO A 717 28.04 19.61 -12.04
CA PRO A 717 26.73 20.26 -11.93
C PRO A 717 26.18 20.66 -13.30
N MET A 718 27.03 21.26 -14.14
CA MET A 718 26.76 21.58 -15.54
C MET A 718 28.04 21.39 -16.36
N PRO A 719 27.99 20.68 -17.49
CA PRO A 719 26.78 20.17 -18.16
C PRO A 719 26.25 18.84 -17.61
N ALA A 720 27.04 18.01 -16.92
CA ALA A 720 26.69 16.59 -16.77
C ALA A 720 25.37 16.33 -16.04
N ILE A 721 25.18 16.80 -14.80
CA ILE A 721 23.95 16.55 -14.04
C ILE A 721 22.76 17.31 -14.63
N GLY A 722 22.90 18.61 -14.88
CA GLY A 722 21.78 19.43 -15.34
C GLY A 722 21.24 19.03 -16.72
N GLU A 723 22.12 18.72 -17.68
CA GLU A 723 21.68 18.28 -19.01
C GLU A 723 21.09 16.87 -18.96
N GLU A 724 21.70 15.92 -18.23
CA GLU A 724 21.12 14.58 -18.13
C GLU A 724 19.78 14.57 -17.36
N LEU A 725 19.61 15.42 -16.35
CA LEU A 725 18.31 15.62 -15.69
C LEU A 725 17.25 16.12 -16.67
N LEU A 726 17.58 17.09 -17.52
CA LEU A 726 16.62 17.62 -18.50
C LEU A 726 16.31 16.60 -19.59
N PHE A 727 17.34 16.12 -20.29
CA PHE A 727 17.15 15.35 -21.51
C PHE A 727 16.81 13.88 -21.23
N ARG A 728 17.38 13.26 -20.18
CA ARG A 728 17.21 11.82 -19.93
C ARG A 728 16.17 11.55 -18.85
N VAL A 729 15.98 12.46 -17.89
CA VAL A 729 15.00 12.24 -16.82
C VAL A 729 13.68 12.98 -17.03
N ALA A 730 13.72 14.28 -17.33
CA ALA A 730 12.50 15.08 -17.44
C ALA A 730 11.69 14.72 -18.70
N LEU A 731 12.36 14.63 -19.86
CA LEU A 731 11.70 14.37 -21.15
C LEU A 731 11.31 12.90 -21.34
N LEU A 732 12.17 11.95 -20.96
CA LEU A 732 11.91 10.53 -21.24
C LEU A 732 10.89 9.93 -20.27
N PRO A 733 10.05 8.98 -20.74
CA PRO A 733 9.28 8.15 -19.82
C PRO A 733 10.24 7.29 -18.99
N GLN A 734 9.87 7.00 -17.74
CA GLN A 734 10.64 6.05 -16.93
C GLN A 734 10.62 4.67 -17.60
N PRO A 735 11.74 3.91 -17.58
CA PRO A 735 11.79 2.58 -18.19
C PRO A 735 10.72 1.62 -17.65
N ASP A 736 10.32 1.81 -16.40
CA ASP A 736 9.41 0.96 -15.66
C ASP A 736 7.92 1.33 -15.84
N SER A 737 7.62 2.27 -16.76
CA SER A 737 6.31 2.90 -16.94
C SER A 737 5.30 2.16 -17.81
N GLY A 738 5.70 1.09 -18.49
CA GLY A 738 4.84 0.43 -19.47
C GLY A 738 4.59 1.28 -20.72
N ALA A 739 5.46 2.27 -20.98
CA ALA A 739 5.49 2.97 -22.26
C ALA A 739 5.74 1.98 -23.40
N SER A 740 5.02 2.13 -24.50
CA SER A 740 5.24 1.27 -25.68
C SER A 740 6.63 1.52 -26.27
N LEU A 741 7.19 0.54 -26.98
CA LEU A 741 8.47 0.71 -27.68
C LEU A 741 8.43 1.91 -28.63
N ALA A 742 7.34 2.09 -29.38
CA ALA A 742 7.15 3.22 -30.29
C ALA A 742 7.19 4.57 -29.53
N THR A 743 6.51 4.64 -28.38
CA THR A 743 6.54 5.83 -27.51
C THR A 743 7.96 6.08 -26.97
N GLY A 744 8.65 5.04 -26.52
CA GLY A 744 10.03 5.12 -26.05
C GLY A 744 10.99 5.62 -27.13
N LEU A 745 10.88 5.09 -28.35
CA LEU A 745 11.68 5.52 -29.50
C LEU A 745 11.37 6.96 -29.92
N ALA A 746 10.10 7.35 -29.94
CA ALA A 746 9.71 8.72 -30.28
C ALA A 746 10.25 9.75 -29.28
N TRP A 747 10.09 9.50 -27.97
CA TRP A 747 10.66 10.37 -26.94
C TRP A 747 12.20 10.31 -26.90
N GLY A 748 12.79 9.15 -27.17
CA GLY A 748 14.24 8.99 -27.30
C GLY A 748 14.83 9.81 -28.45
N ALA A 749 14.18 9.78 -29.62
CA ALA A 749 14.55 10.58 -30.78
C ALA A 749 14.36 12.08 -30.51
N LEU A 750 13.25 12.48 -29.90
CA LEU A 750 13.01 13.88 -29.51
C LEU A 750 14.06 14.39 -28.52
N SER A 751 14.31 13.63 -27.43
CA SER A 751 15.32 13.96 -26.42
C SER A 751 16.71 14.12 -27.04
N THR A 752 17.09 13.15 -27.88
CA THR A 752 18.38 13.15 -28.57
C THR A 752 18.52 14.33 -29.55
N GLY A 753 17.47 14.60 -30.34
CA GLY A 753 17.43 15.74 -31.26
C GLY A 753 17.53 17.07 -30.53
N LEU A 754 16.76 17.26 -29.46
CA LEU A 754 16.80 18.48 -28.63
C LEU A 754 18.16 18.67 -27.95
N PHE A 755 18.79 17.60 -27.47
CA PHE A 755 20.14 17.66 -26.90
C PHE A 755 21.17 18.16 -27.93
N VAL A 756 21.11 17.67 -29.17
CA VAL A 756 22.01 18.11 -30.24
C VAL A 756 21.71 19.57 -30.63
N LEU A 757 20.44 19.94 -30.80
CA LEU A 757 20.01 21.30 -31.16
C LEU A 757 20.26 22.34 -30.07
N TYR A 758 20.28 21.92 -28.80
CA TYR A 758 20.58 22.78 -27.67
C TYR A 758 21.95 23.44 -27.80
N HIS A 759 22.96 22.77 -28.38
CA HIS A 759 24.31 23.31 -28.53
C HIS A 759 24.39 24.54 -29.44
N PRO A 760 23.97 24.50 -30.72
CA PRO A 760 23.99 25.69 -31.58
C PRO A 760 23.09 26.80 -31.05
N LEU A 761 21.97 26.44 -30.39
CA LEU A 761 21.09 27.41 -29.74
C LEU A 761 21.79 28.11 -28.56
N ALA A 762 22.48 27.37 -27.69
CA ALA A 762 23.26 27.92 -26.60
C ALA A 762 24.35 28.86 -27.12
N ALA A 763 25.05 28.46 -28.17
CA ALA A 763 26.07 29.27 -28.85
C ALA A 763 25.52 30.55 -29.49
N ALA A 764 24.27 30.54 -29.92
CA ALA A 764 23.60 31.72 -30.46
C ALA A 764 23.18 32.69 -29.35
N LEU A 765 22.68 32.18 -28.21
CA LEU A 765 21.95 32.98 -27.23
C LEU A 765 22.76 33.38 -25.99
N TRP A 766 23.47 32.45 -25.34
CA TRP A 766 24.11 32.72 -24.03
C TRP A 766 25.53 32.20 -23.87
N TYR A 767 26.08 31.47 -24.85
CA TYR A 767 27.47 31.01 -24.85
C TYR A 767 28.20 31.30 -26.18
N PRO A 768 28.33 32.58 -26.58
CA PRO A 768 28.86 32.96 -27.89
C PRO A 768 30.32 32.53 -28.12
N ALA A 769 31.12 32.37 -27.07
CA ALA A 769 32.49 31.83 -27.15
C ALA A 769 32.54 30.43 -27.80
N ALA A 770 31.46 29.64 -27.68
CA ALA A 770 31.37 28.31 -28.26
C ALA A 770 30.84 28.25 -29.70
N ARG A 771 30.49 29.39 -30.31
CA ARG A 771 29.74 29.42 -31.58
C ARG A 771 30.38 28.61 -32.71
N ARG A 772 31.71 28.70 -32.86
CA ARG A 772 32.45 27.94 -33.88
C ARG A 772 32.37 26.43 -33.65
N VAL A 773 32.47 25.98 -32.41
CA VAL A 773 32.48 24.55 -32.06
C VAL A 773 31.06 23.99 -32.04
N PHE A 774 30.13 24.67 -31.39
CA PHE A 774 28.76 24.19 -31.19
C PHE A 774 27.90 24.21 -32.46
N SER A 775 28.37 24.86 -33.53
CA SER A 775 27.74 24.81 -34.86
C SER A 775 28.48 23.90 -35.84
N ASP A 776 29.60 23.29 -35.44
CA ASP A 776 30.40 22.40 -36.29
C ASP A 776 29.73 21.02 -36.38
N GLY A 777 29.38 20.58 -37.60
CA GLY A 777 28.77 19.26 -37.82
C GLY A 777 29.59 18.09 -37.28
N ARG A 778 30.92 18.22 -37.19
CA ARG A 778 31.80 17.21 -36.59
C ARG A 778 31.60 17.12 -35.09
N PHE A 779 31.49 18.26 -34.40
CA PHE A 779 31.15 18.28 -32.97
C PHE A 779 29.74 17.72 -32.73
N LEU A 780 28.75 18.18 -33.52
CA LEU A 780 27.37 17.71 -33.40
C LEU A 780 27.23 16.21 -33.63
N SER A 781 28.04 15.61 -34.51
CA SER A 781 28.08 14.15 -34.68
C SER A 781 28.59 13.41 -33.43
N GLN A 782 29.55 13.99 -32.71
CA GLN A 782 30.06 13.44 -31.44
C GLN A 782 29.01 13.59 -30.34
N CYS A 783 28.36 14.77 -30.26
CA CYS A 783 27.23 15.00 -29.35
C CYS A 783 26.07 14.04 -29.60
N LEU A 784 25.75 13.73 -30.86
CA LEU A 784 24.72 12.75 -31.21
C LEU A 784 25.10 11.35 -30.70
N GLY A 785 26.34 10.91 -30.94
CA GLY A 785 26.84 9.63 -30.45
C GLY A 785 26.77 9.54 -28.92
N LEU A 786 27.22 10.60 -28.22
CA LEU A 786 27.15 10.68 -26.77
C LEU A 786 25.70 10.62 -26.28
N ALA A 787 24.80 11.35 -26.96
CA ALA A 787 23.40 11.42 -26.60
C ALA A 787 22.70 10.07 -26.69
N VAL A 788 22.98 9.30 -27.75
CA VAL A 788 22.46 7.94 -27.95
C VAL A 788 22.98 7.00 -26.87
N VAL A 789 24.27 7.08 -26.53
CA VAL A 789 24.86 6.22 -25.50
C VAL A 789 24.30 6.53 -24.11
N CYS A 790 24.15 7.81 -23.76
CA CYS A 790 23.47 8.22 -22.53
C CYS A 790 21.99 7.78 -22.50
N LEU A 791 21.29 7.86 -23.65
CA LEU A 791 19.91 7.37 -23.78
C LEU A 791 19.83 5.86 -23.51
N VAL A 792 20.71 5.05 -24.11
CA VAL A 792 20.76 3.60 -23.88
C VAL A 792 21.09 3.28 -22.43
N ALA A 793 22.07 3.97 -21.85
CA ALA A 793 22.45 3.80 -20.45
C ALA A 793 21.27 4.08 -19.50
N TYR A 794 20.54 5.19 -19.73
CA TYR A 794 19.36 5.53 -18.95
C TYR A 794 18.21 4.54 -19.16
N ALA A 795 17.91 4.18 -20.41
CA ALA A 795 16.82 3.25 -20.73
C ALA A 795 17.03 1.86 -20.09
N ALA A 796 18.28 1.40 -20.01
CA ALA A 796 18.62 0.10 -19.42
C ALA A 796 18.63 0.10 -17.88
N THR A 797 18.94 1.24 -17.25
CA THR A 797 19.17 1.28 -15.79
C THR A 797 18.10 2.03 -15.01
N GLY A 798 17.37 2.96 -15.66
CA GLY A 798 16.49 3.93 -15.01
C GLY A 798 17.21 4.90 -14.07
N SER A 799 18.55 4.84 -13.99
CA SER A 799 19.37 5.63 -13.07
C SER A 799 19.97 6.83 -13.78
N LEU A 800 20.06 7.96 -13.08
CA LEU A 800 20.72 9.17 -13.56
C LEU A 800 22.25 9.00 -13.63
N TRP A 801 22.83 8.13 -12.80
CA TRP A 801 24.28 8.05 -12.60
C TRP A 801 25.06 7.52 -13.82
N PRO A 802 24.63 6.45 -14.52
CA PRO A 802 25.29 6.00 -15.75
C PRO A 802 25.46 7.09 -16.82
N PRO A 803 24.39 7.79 -17.29
CA PRO A 803 24.56 8.84 -18.30
C PRO A 803 25.38 10.01 -17.78
N VAL A 804 25.25 10.40 -16.50
CA VAL A 804 26.08 11.47 -15.90
C VAL A 804 27.55 11.11 -15.92
N LEU A 805 27.93 9.87 -15.56
CA LEU A 805 29.33 9.43 -15.57
C LEU A 805 29.90 9.39 -16.99
N ILE A 806 29.14 8.85 -17.95
CA ILE A 806 29.55 8.78 -19.36
C ILE A 806 29.74 10.19 -19.92
N HIS A 807 28.76 11.08 -19.73
CA HIS A 807 28.79 12.45 -20.20
C HIS A 807 29.94 13.23 -19.54
N TRP A 808 30.05 13.19 -18.21
CA TRP A 808 31.10 13.88 -17.46
C TRP A 808 32.50 13.49 -17.94
N LEU A 809 32.77 12.19 -18.04
CA LEU A 809 34.08 11.71 -18.49
C LEU A 809 34.35 12.09 -19.95
N ALA A 810 33.36 11.96 -20.83
CA ALA A 810 33.49 12.35 -22.24
C ALA A 810 33.88 13.84 -22.38
N VAL A 811 33.18 14.74 -21.67
CA VAL A 811 33.42 16.17 -21.72
C VAL A 811 34.74 16.55 -21.04
N SER A 812 35.06 15.96 -19.88
CA SER A 812 36.32 16.23 -19.19
C SER A 812 37.55 15.80 -20.00
N LEU A 813 37.50 14.63 -20.64
CA LEU A 813 38.56 14.16 -21.52
C LEU A 813 38.69 14.99 -22.79
N TRP A 814 37.56 15.43 -23.36
CA TRP A 814 37.55 16.29 -24.52
C TRP A 814 38.13 17.68 -24.22
N LEU A 815 37.67 18.33 -23.15
CA LEU A 815 38.07 19.70 -22.80
C LEU A 815 39.51 19.82 -22.32
N GLY A 816 40.01 18.83 -21.57
CA GLY A 816 41.38 18.83 -21.05
C GLY A 816 42.35 18.12 -22.00
N PRO A 817 42.54 16.79 -21.85
CA PRO A 817 43.54 16.02 -22.59
C PRO A 817 43.49 16.12 -24.11
N LEU A 818 42.29 16.25 -24.69
CA LEU A 818 42.09 16.38 -26.13
C LEU A 818 41.96 17.84 -26.59
N GLU A 819 42.38 18.78 -25.74
CA GLU A 819 42.57 20.21 -26.06
C GLU A 819 41.31 20.94 -26.54
N GLY A 820 40.11 20.46 -26.21
CA GLY A 820 38.83 21.07 -26.60
C GLY A 820 38.69 22.52 -26.11
N ARG A 821 39.26 22.87 -24.95
CA ARG A 821 39.26 24.25 -24.43
C ARG A 821 39.92 25.26 -25.37
N LEU A 822 40.98 24.87 -26.08
CA LEU A 822 41.69 25.76 -27.01
C LEU A 822 40.82 26.15 -28.21
N ARG A 823 39.76 25.40 -28.48
CA ARG A 823 38.84 25.67 -29.60
C ARG A 823 37.80 26.74 -29.27
N PHE A 824 37.70 27.17 -28.01
CA PHE A 824 36.81 28.25 -27.56
C PHE A 824 37.49 29.62 -27.50
N ASP A 825 38.82 29.67 -27.48
CA ASP A 825 39.56 30.93 -27.48
C ASP A 825 39.64 31.51 -28.90
N THR A 826 39.02 32.66 -29.11
CA THR A 826 39.03 33.39 -30.37
C THR A 826 40.10 34.48 -30.43
N ARG A 827 41.24 34.33 -29.76
CA ARG A 827 42.37 35.25 -30.05
C ARG A 827 42.95 34.88 -31.41
N PRO A 828 43.05 35.82 -32.36
CA PRO A 828 43.80 35.58 -33.59
C PRO A 828 45.24 35.22 -33.19
N VAL A 829 45.77 34.14 -33.75
CA VAL A 829 47.21 33.92 -33.75
C VAL A 829 47.78 34.97 -34.70
N GLU A 830 48.17 36.13 -34.18
CA GLU A 830 49.01 37.07 -34.92
C GLU A 830 50.33 36.37 -35.25
N ALA A 831 50.72 36.52 -36.51
CA ALA A 831 51.87 35.92 -37.14
C ALA A 831 53.16 36.19 -36.34
N ALA A 832 53.74 35.14 -35.76
CA ALA A 832 55.14 35.13 -35.39
C ALA A 832 55.98 34.79 -36.63
N GLU A 833 56.12 35.76 -37.54
CA GLU A 833 57.14 35.70 -38.58
C GLU A 833 57.71 37.09 -38.87
N ALA A 834 59.05 37.15 -38.83
CA ALA A 834 59.95 38.22 -39.29
C ALA A 834 60.12 39.47 -38.40
N ALA A 835 61.21 39.46 -37.61
CA ALA A 835 62.09 40.64 -37.48
C ALA A 835 63.57 40.20 -37.46
N PRO A 836 64.49 40.94 -38.11
CA PRO A 836 65.74 40.41 -38.66
C PRO A 836 66.94 40.50 -37.71
N ALA A 837 67.97 39.71 -38.02
CA ALA A 837 69.24 39.63 -37.31
C ALA A 837 70.02 40.97 -37.30
N PRO A 838 70.74 41.31 -36.22
CA PRO A 838 71.58 42.50 -36.20
C PRO A 838 72.92 42.23 -36.89
N VAL A 839 73.21 43.08 -37.88
CA VAL A 839 74.51 43.25 -38.53
C VAL A 839 75.53 43.73 -37.50
N ARG A 840 76.67 43.04 -37.40
CA ARG A 840 77.87 43.51 -36.70
C ARG A 840 78.61 44.52 -37.58
N SER A 841 78.96 45.68 -37.03
CA SER A 841 80.02 46.54 -37.57
C SER A 841 80.97 46.97 -36.44
N ARG A 842 82.19 46.46 -36.57
CA ARG A 842 83.50 46.86 -35.99
C ARG A 842 83.62 47.06 -34.47
#